data_AF-A0A1C0U7Y5-F1
#
_entry.id   AF-A0A1C0U7Y5-F1
#
_cell.length_a   1.000
_cell.length_b   1.000
_cell.length_c   1.000
_cell.angle_alpha   90.00
_cell.angle_beta   90.00
_cell.angle_gamma   90.00
#
_symmetry.space_group_name_H-M   'P 1'
#
loop_
_entity.id
_entity.type
_entity.pdbx_description
1 polymer ?
#
loop_
_entity_poly.entity_id
_entity_poly.type
_entity_poly.pdbx_seq_one_letter_code
_entity_poly.pdbx_strand_id
1 'polypeptide(L)'
;MDKYKSISRGKQDITKVSPLLVAVAEVKSPAAPILPTSYMLSKSDQKEDNSTVTLVNTLQRLGYHSIFDIVEVSKQRFIKRHNESLSGHAEIIFDKAVSAANQLVQSYRQKQLRDYDGAILEKANHQARYFSYSNKNPDEKERLPDYSNLFPEPWDNFCQPNAIESLDSPVNYLLDLYKFVQQIELDGSNNAVGLEKRRADIPDLLLNSDNLYKEITAISIVNDVLSKSAREYIDQTGQAEKSVNQVLGETRFPFTLPYNLPSQQINKGLTEKETELGTVIQQVDQQFPWHISTEKCDQALFSYTQLSKEQMTLLTEKSPFAQNFLSREQLIKSYFSTSTTEVFPERDISKHAYIILSDGNIIGPTSLSDNVDKAYDEIVITCENKAKETIKIKLRGENILTYHRVKARMEPFNNSSPFSRQLKLTYVESDNSGIGNLDNGPFFGAMTVYAAVPKENTNNNSADIEGINFLTMTYRFAIAKQGTEQSELLPEAEQFFQDNYGLSADESVKLKEVLSFGQQTGSKVTDLEHLFSSGDFQPLISPNVVFSNSIFDSGQTSEHFPAPYHYGGVYINAGQLDALNIVRTDSGREIDAVSDFRYDRMSRFIRLQRWLELPYHQLDLLITSAIKSESKNTDLAISNNTLRALGLFRHLSTQYKVLPEAFAGWIYQITPFSISNNIPFFDQLFNQSKLFDQPLILDGKEFNYTENQGEGAKTVKQLCAGLAISLSTFQVIAPVVENALKFSSGKLVRNLDVVSRLYRLVTIPRLFGYSAEDGLILADILTDKNEYLANIPALGEKNDILSVIAQMEVLTSWLTKTKLTPIKLSLLLGKTQLPVVPTSGMLTFYKGISDGLTDNVRLQQSDFSRQEINNIDWWGILSDENGVFDKDNGLIKDISLIWGKTDEESLRKKIEDILNEQNISPDNNQINIVVQIILQAKTAQESLLSSAIAGEYGVSRDIVPLQLRWLGSGVYSVLKLVLDNTPEKVEDIKTEFLDLTYRLLVYTQLISALSIGNNLLLLRLTNPGWLGLNIDETTEISLSLDEIFLLNRYQDLLENAKQNEDKIQEYFTFANSETLSKTEEDDTHYKCAQLLAEILDWDPDEIYLACEKAGLEKKRAMTLSQIDWIRRLQQLSVKTNLSVEPLLGAGVLNVNSDFEAFQSVGEAVMAALKAQGDNENV
;
A
#
# COMPACT_ATOMS: atom_id res chain seq x y z
N MET A 1 -36.46 7.39 40.93
CA MET A 1 -36.37 7.35 42.41
C MET A 1 -36.12 5.91 42.80
N ASP A 2 -35.27 5.69 43.81
CA ASP A 2 -34.78 4.40 44.32
C ASP A 2 -33.67 3.70 43.51
N LYS A 3 -32.41 4.09 43.75
CA LYS A 3 -31.27 3.12 43.72
C LYS A 3 -29.94 3.57 44.34
N TYR A 4 -29.74 4.82 44.73
CA TYR A 4 -28.47 5.26 45.36
C TYR A 4 -28.68 5.88 46.75
N LYS A 5 -28.93 5.04 47.76
CA LYS A 5 -28.68 5.35 49.18
C LYS A 5 -28.33 4.07 49.95
N SER A 6 -27.14 3.52 49.68
CA SER A 6 -26.52 2.52 50.56
C SER A 6 -25.10 2.96 50.91
N ILE A 7 -25.01 3.95 51.80
CA ILE A 7 -23.82 4.15 52.63
C ILE A 7 -24.30 3.96 54.06
N SER A 8 -23.81 2.89 54.67
CA SER A 8 -24.08 2.48 56.04
C SER A 8 -23.53 3.52 57.02
N ARG A 9 -24.32 4.54 57.34
CA ARG A 9 -24.21 5.22 58.64
C ARG A 9 -24.84 4.29 59.66
N GLY A 10 -24.10 3.96 60.72
CA GLY A 10 -24.61 3.17 61.84
C GLY A 10 -25.97 3.69 62.29
N LYS A 11 -26.93 2.78 62.47
CA LYS A 11 -28.29 3.09 62.93
C LYS A 11 -28.24 3.89 64.23
N GLN A 12 -28.32 5.21 64.12
CA GLN A 12 -29.02 6.01 65.11
C GLN A 12 -30.47 6.11 64.63
N ASP A 13 -31.41 5.64 65.44
CA ASP A 13 -32.84 5.79 65.22
C ASP A 13 -33.20 7.28 65.13
N ILE A 14 -33.25 7.84 63.91
CA ILE A 14 -33.86 9.14 63.65
C ILE A 14 -35.25 8.88 63.06
N THR A 15 -36.12 8.28 63.86
CA THR A 15 -37.58 8.26 63.63
C THR A 15 -38.27 9.46 64.29
N LYS A 16 -37.50 10.39 64.87
CA LYS A 16 -38.01 11.62 65.47
C LYS A 16 -37.88 12.79 64.49
N VAL A 17 -39.03 13.29 64.03
CA VAL A 17 -39.13 14.56 63.28
C VAL A 17 -38.56 15.67 64.14
N SER A 18 -37.73 16.55 63.57
CA SER A 18 -37.27 17.70 64.33
C SER A 18 -38.49 18.56 64.71
N PRO A 19 -38.67 18.94 66.00
CA PRO A 19 -39.81 19.76 66.43
C PRO A 19 -39.87 21.09 65.66
N LEU A 20 -38.72 21.56 65.18
CA LEU A 20 -38.58 22.77 64.39
C LEU A 20 -39.06 22.60 62.96
N LEU A 21 -38.88 21.43 62.34
CA LEU A 21 -39.45 21.15 61.03
C LEU A 21 -40.98 21.13 61.09
N VAL A 22 -41.55 20.60 62.19
CA VAL A 22 -42.99 20.65 62.47
C VAL A 22 -43.48 22.10 62.62
N ALA A 23 -42.78 22.92 63.41
CA ALA A 23 -43.12 24.32 63.62
C ALA A 23 -43.05 25.17 62.33
N VAL A 24 -42.14 24.83 61.42
CA VAL A 24 -41.98 25.51 60.13
C VAL A 24 -43.10 25.12 59.15
N ALA A 25 -43.60 23.88 59.21
CA ALA A 25 -44.70 23.40 58.39
C ALA A 25 -46.11 23.87 58.85
N GLU A 26 -46.23 24.46 60.05
CA GLU A 26 -47.48 25.05 60.53
C GLU A 26 -47.78 26.38 59.81
N VAL A 27 -48.63 26.39 58.79
CA VAL A 27 -49.03 27.63 58.09
C VAL A 27 -50.49 27.98 58.41
N LYS A 28 -50.73 29.17 59.00
CA LYS A 28 -52.09 29.68 59.26
C LYS A 28 -52.68 30.30 57.99
N SER A 29 -53.82 29.79 57.53
CA SER A 29 -54.56 30.35 56.39
C SER A 29 -54.98 31.80 56.63
N PRO A 30 -54.84 32.72 55.65
CA PRO A 30 -55.33 34.10 55.79
C PRO A 30 -56.87 34.15 55.65
N ALA A 31 -57.51 34.89 56.56
CA ALA A 31 -58.96 35.07 56.62
C ALA A 31 -59.51 35.87 55.42
N ALA A 32 -60.57 35.36 54.79
CA ALA A 32 -61.28 36.02 53.69
C ALA A 32 -62.18 37.18 54.18
N PRO A 33 -62.41 38.24 53.38
CA PRO A 33 -63.27 39.36 53.77
C PRO A 33 -64.76 39.04 53.62
N ILE A 34 -65.54 39.59 54.56
CA ILE A 34 -66.95 39.29 54.86
C ILE A 34 -67.92 40.06 53.92
N LEU A 35 -69.02 39.41 53.51
CA LEU A 35 -70.28 40.05 53.07
C LEU A 35 -71.48 39.44 53.84
N PRO A 36 -72.61 40.16 54.05
CA PRO A 36 -73.50 39.94 55.20
C PRO A 36 -74.82 39.20 54.93
N THR A 37 -75.51 38.88 56.06
CA THR A 37 -76.90 38.38 56.30
C THR A 37 -77.18 36.88 56.07
N SER A 38 -77.86 36.10 56.93
CA SER A 38 -78.45 36.30 58.28
C SER A 38 -78.91 34.96 58.91
N TYR A 39 -78.91 34.89 60.27
CA TYR A 39 -79.64 34.01 61.21
C TYR A 39 -79.31 32.50 61.35
N MET A 40 -78.57 32.13 62.42
CA MET A 40 -79.04 31.47 63.66
C MET A 40 -77.86 30.89 64.45
N LEU A 41 -77.87 31.07 65.78
CA LEU A 41 -76.83 30.66 66.73
C LEU A 41 -76.72 29.13 66.91
N SER A 42 -75.49 28.60 66.90
CA SER A 42 -75.08 27.52 67.80
C SER A 42 -73.56 27.55 68.04
N LYS A 43 -73.15 27.07 69.22
CA LYS A 43 -71.88 27.31 69.91
C LYS A 43 -70.67 26.63 69.26
N SER A 44 -69.52 27.24 69.51
CA SER A 44 -68.14 26.83 69.23
C SER A 44 -67.77 25.42 69.74
N ASP A 45 -67.09 24.65 68.89
CA ASP A 45 -66.12 23.61 69.30
C ASP A 45 -64.91 23.64 68.34
N GLN A 46 -63.71 23.64 68.94
CA GLN A 46 -62.41 23.65 68.26
C GLN A 46 -62.18 22.31 67.52
N LYS A 47 -61.83 22.35 66.23
CA LYS A 47 -61.25 21.22 65.49
C LYS A 47 -59.79 21.53 65.17
N GLU A 48 -58.90 20.61 65.57
CA GLU A 48 -57.45 20.63 65.29
C GLU A 48 -57.15 20.52 63.79
N ASP A 49 -56.07 21.20 63.35
CA ASP A 49 -55.62 21.34 61.96
C ASP A 49 -55.00 20.05 61.38
N ASN A 50 -55.72 19.35 60.49
CA ASN A 50 -55.20 18.20 59.73
C ASN A 50 -54.22 18.57 58.59
N SER A 51 -54.05 19.87 58.29
CA SER A 51 -53.24 20.40 57.17
C SER A 51 -51.74 20.42 57.47
N THR A 52 -51.35 20.58 58.73
CA THR A 52 -49.95 20.70 59.16
C THR A 52 -49.25 19.35 59.20
N VAL A 53 -49.94 18.31 59.68
CA VAL A 53 -49.45 16.91 59.68
C VAL A 53 -49.26 16.39 58.25
N THR A 54 -50.12 16.82 57.31
CA THR A 54 -49.97 16.46 55.89
C THR A 54 -48.76 17.14 55.26
N LEU A 55 -48.52 18.43 55.54
CA LEU A 55 -47.35 19.16 55.03
C LEU A 55 -46.02 18.58 55.56
N VAL A 56 -45.94 18.23 56.86
CA VAL A 56 -44.76 17.57 57.45
C VAL A 56 -44.49 16.23 56.77
N ASN A 57 -45.51 15.39 56.59
CA ASN A 57 -45.37 14.11 55.91
C ASN A 57 -44.96 14.28 54.43
N THR A 58 -45.45 15.33 53.76
CA THR A 58 -45.02 15.64 52.38
C THR A 58 -43.57 16.12 52.33
N LEU A 59 -43.11 16.96 53.25
CA LEU A 59 -41.71 17.41 53.32
C LEU A 59 -40.76 16.24 53.59
N GLN A 60 -41.16 15.30 54.46
CA GLN A 60 -40.42 14.06 54.70
C GLN A 60 -40.38 13.16 53.47
N ARG A 61 -41.51 12.98 52.76
CA ARG A 61 -41.56 12.23 51.50
C ARG A 61 -40.70 12.88 50.40
N LEU A 62 -40.58 14.21 50.42
CA LEU A 62 -39.70 14.98 49.55
C LEU A 62 -38.23 14.97 49.99
N GLY A 63 -37.90 14.33 51.12
CA GLY A 63 -36.54 14.09 51.57
C GLY A 63 -35.94 15.15 52.51
N TYR A 64 -36.73 16.13 52.97
CA TYR A 64 -36.29 17.13 53.95
C TYR A 64 -36.58 16.61 55.37
N HIS A 65 -35.53 16.42 56.17
CA HIS A 65 -35.60 15.86 57.52
C HIS A 65 -35.29 16.90 58.60
N SER A 66 -34.64 18.00 58.21
CA SER A 66 -34.28 19.14 59.05
C SER A 66 -34.63 20.46 58.38
N ILE A 67 -34.77 21.53 59.18
CA ILE A 67 -34.89 22.89 58.65
C ILE A 67 -33.62 23.34 57.91
N PHE A 68 -32.47 22.77 58.26
CA PHE A 68 -31.20 23.07 57.58
C PHE A 68 -31.17 22.54 56.16
N ASP A 69 -31.78 21.37 55.91
CA ASP A 69 -31.93 20.81 54.56
C ASP A 69 -32.76 21.75 53.65
N ILE A 70 -33.72 22.48 54.23
CA ILE A 70 -34.51 23.48 53.48
C ILE A 70 -33.65 24.71 53.18
N VAL A 71 -32.93 25.23 54.18
CA VAL A 71 -32.11 26.45 54.06
C VAL A 71 -30.88 26.25 53.16
N GLU A 72 -30.42 25.01 53.00
CA GLU A 72 -29.33 24.65 52.07
C GLU A 72 -29.69 24.94 50.60
N VAL A 73 -31.00 24.94 50.26
CA VAL A 73 -31.50 25.30 48.93
C VAL A 73 -31.84 26.78 48.87
N SER A 74 -31.57 27.47 47.75
CA SER A 74 -31.99 28.88 47.62
C SER A 74 -33.54 29.02 47.60
N LYS A 75 -34.06 30.12 48.15
CA LYS A 75 -35.51 30.43 48.19
C LYS A 75 -36.21 30.22 46.85
N GLN A 76 -35.62 30.75 45.77
CA GLN A 76 -36.18 30.66 44.42
C GLN A 76 -36.27 29.21 43.92
N ARG A 77 -35.22 28.40 44.14
CA ARG A 77 -35.19 26.97 43.77
C ARG A 77 -36.17 26.16 44.60
N PHE A 78 -36.25 26.40 45.90
CA PHE A 78 -37.18 25.69 46.79
C PHE A 78 -38.65 25.92 46.38
N ILE A 79 -38.99 27.18 46.08
CA ILE A 79 -40.31 27.53 45.52
C ILE A 79 -40.49 26.81 44.18
N LYS A 80 -39.57 26.97 43.22
CA LYS A 80 -39.69 26.34 41.89
C LYS A 80 -39.91 24.82 41.96
N ARG A 81 -39.19 24.11 42.83
CA ARG A 81 -39.25 22.64 42.95
C ARG A 81 -40.51 22.12 43.62
N HIS A 82 -41.04 22.86 44.60
CA HIS A 82 -42.01 22.30 45.55
C HIS A 82 -43.28 23.13 45.75
N ASN A 83 -43.45 24.27 45.05
CA ASN A 83 -44.62 25.13 45.24
C ASN A 83 -45.94 24.38 45.00
N GLU A 84 -46.03 23.57 43.94
CA GLU A 84 -47.22 22.77 43.65
C GLU A 84 -47.43 21.65 44.69
N SER A 85 -46.35 20.95 45.06
CA SER A 85 -46.39 19.85 46.02
C SER A 85 -46.74 20.29 47.45
N LEU A 86 -46.38 21.53 47.82
CA LEU A 86 -46.65 22.16 49.12
C LEU A 86 -47.87 23.09 49.08
N SER A 87 -48.77 22.89 48.10
CA SER A 87 -50.05 23.61 48.00
C SER A 87 -49.91 25.14 47.99
N GLY A 88 -48.87 25.68 47.36
CA GLY A 88 -48.61 27.12 47.28
C GLY A 88 -47.87 27.74 48.48
N HIS A 89 -47.55 26.95 49.52
CA HIS A 89 -46.97 27.45 50.77
C HIS A 89 -45.44 27.35 50.84
N ALA A 90 -44.78 26.98 49.74
CA ALA A 90 -43.32 26.76 49.73
C ALA A 90 -42.53 28.01 50.17
N GLU A 91 -42.97 29.20 49.77
CA GLU A 91 -42.33 30.46 50.16
C GLU A 91 -42.38 30.70 51.68
N ILE A 92 -43.56 30.50 52.29
CA ILE A 92 -43.78 30.72 53.71
C ILE A 92 -42.99 29.71 54.55
N ILE A 93 -42.98 28.45 54.11
CA ILE A 93 -42.22 27.37 54.75
C ILE A 93 -40.72 27.70 54.68
N PHE A 94 -40.22 28.21 53.56
CA PHE A 94 -38.82 28.59 53.43
C PHE A 94 -38.43 29.74 54.37
N ASP A 95 -39.21 30.82 54.40
CA ASP A 95 -38.91 31.99 55.24
C ASP A 95 -38.95 31.62 56.74
N LYS A 96 -39.87 30.73 57.13
CA LYS A 96 -39.91 30.18 58.49
C LYS A 96 -38.70 29.30 58.80
N ALA A 97 -38.26 28.45 57.86
CA ALA A 97 -37.07 27.63 58.03
C ALA A 97 -35.82 28.50 58.24
N VAL A 98 -35.64 29.56 57.43
CA VAL A 98 -34.53 30.52 57.56
C VAL A 98 -34.57 31.24 58.90
N SER A 99 -35.76 31.72 59.32
CA SER A 99 -35.91 32.37 60.63
C SER A 99 -35.59 31.44 61.78
N ALA A 100 -36.06 30.19 61.74
CA ALA A 100 -35.80 29.18 62.76
C ALA A 100 -34.30 28.78 62.80
N ALA A 101 -33.67 28.63 61.64
CA ALA A 101 -32.24 28.35 61.54
C ALA A 101 -31.40 29.51 62.10
N ASN A 102 -31.74 30.76 61.77
CA ASN A 102 -31.07 31.95 62.30
C ASN A 102 -31.24 32.08 63.82
N GLN A 103 -32.43 31.79 64.37
CA GLN A 103 -32.64 31.77 65.81
C GLN A 103 -31.80 30.69 66.50
N LEU A 104 -31.66 29.51 65.90
CA LEU A 104 -30.76 28.47 66.40
C LEU A 104 -29.29 28.92 66.36
N VAL A 105 -28.82 29.49 65.25
CA VAL A 105 -27.44 29.98 65.13
C VAL A 105 -27.18 31.12 66.12
N GLN A 106 -28.12 32.05 66.29
CA GLN A 106 -28.01 33.13 67.27
C GLN A 106 -28.03 32.62 68.71
N SER A 107 -28.89 31.65 69.03
CA SER A 107 -28.92 31.05 70.37
C SER A 107 -27.63 30.27 70.66
N TYR A 108 -27.07 29.56 69.69
CA TYR A 108 -25.78 28.89 69.80
C TYR A 108 -24.64 29.91 70.01
N ARG A 109 -24.57 30.98 69.21
CA ARG A 109 -23.58 32.06 69.38
C ARG A 109 -23.75 32.81 70.69
N GLN A 110 -24.98 33.10 71.11
CA GLN A 110 -25.27 33.72 72.39
C GLN A 110 -24.88 32.80 73.55
N LYS A 111 -25.08 31.48 73.45
CA LYS A 111 -24.68 30.52 74.49
C LYS A 111 -23.15 30.43 74.61
N GLN A 112 -22.42 30.38 73.48
CA GLN A 112 -20.95 30.49 73.48
C GLN A 112 -20.46 31.82 74.08
N LEU A 113 -21.10 32.94 73.75
CA LEU A 113 -20.76 34.26 74.32
C LEU A 113 -21.13 34.36 75.81
N ARG A 114 -22.21 33.71 76.25
CA ARG A 114 -22.64 33.69 77.66
C ARG A 114 -21.76 32.78 78.51
N ASP A 115 -21.25 31.69 77.94
CA ASP A 115 -20.21 30.85 78.53
C ASP A 115 -18.85 31.59 78.56
N TYR A 116 -18.59 32.49 77.60
CA TYR A 116 -17.42 33.37 77.57
C TYR A 116 -17.51 34.52 78.59
N ASP A 117 -18.68 35.17 78.73
CA ASP A 117 -18.92 36.28 79.68
C ASP A 117 -19.06 35.79 81.13
N GLY A 118 -19.53 34.56 81.35
CA GLY A 118 -19.53 33.92 82.67
C GLY A 118 -18.13 33.59 83.19
N ALA A 119 -17.15 33.44 82.30
CA ALA A 119 -15.76 33.13 82.65
C ALA A 119 -14.93 34.37 83.06
N ILE A 120 -15.42 35.61 82.84
CA ILE A 120 -14.65 36.85 83.11
C ILE A 120 -14.92 37.44 84.51
N LEU A 121 -15.97 37.00 85.23
CA LEU A 121 -16.33 37.54 86.56
C LEU A 121 -15.99 36.66 87.77
N GLU A 122 -15.38 35.48 87.59
CA GLU A 122 -14.71 34.73 88.67
C GLU A 122 -13.19 34.66 88.45
N LYS A 123 -12.48 35.65 89.02
CA LYS A 123 -11.06 35.61 89.47
C LYS A 123 -10.01 35.29 88.39
N ALA A 124 -9.18 36.25 87.96
CA ALA A 124 -8.08 36.78 88.75
C ALA A 124 -7.48 35.78 89.77
N ASN A 125 -6.70 34.78 89.31
CA ASN A 125 -5.41 34.37 89.90
C ASN A 125 -4.82 33.07 89.30
N HIS A 126 -3.53 33.14 88.98
CA HIS A 126 -2.49 32.08 88.93
C HIS A 126 -2.53 30.92 87.90
N GLN A 127 -1.51 30.97 87.02
CA GLN A 127 -0.50 29.94 86.69
C GLN A 127 -0.89 28.43 86.69
N ALA A 128 -0.73 27.84 85.50
CA ALA A 128 -0.25 26.49 85.17
C ALA A 128 -0.44 25.34 86.18
N ARG A 129 -1.24 24.32 85.79
CA ARG A 129 -0.85 22.89 85.71
C ARG A 129 -2.05 21.99 85.34
N TYR A 130 -1.71 20.91 84.62
CA TYR A 130 -2.35 19.60 84.52
C TYR A 130 -3.50 19.29 85.51
N PHE A 131 -4.56 18.62 85.04
CA PHE A 131 -5.14 17.35 85.56
C PHE A 131 -6.53 17.09 84.92
N SER A 132 -6.70 15.94 84.28
CA SER A 132 -7.45 14.75 84.76
C SER A 132 -8.93 14.94 85.11
N TYR A 133 -9.73 14.07 84.48
CA TYR A 133 -11.08 13.64 84.86
C TYR A 133 -11.28 13.58 86.39
N SER A 134 -12.32 14.24 86.90
CA SER A 134 -13.22 13.69 87.94
C SER A 134 -14.42 14.61 88.23
N ASN A 135 -15.60 14.02 88.04
CA ASN A 135 -16.83 14.13 88.83
C ASN A 135 -17.69 15.41 88.89
N LYS A 136 -18.94 15.16 88.47
CA LYS A 136 -20.20 15.41 89.19
C LYS A 136 -20.61 16.87 89.41
N ASN A 137 -21.41 17.36 88.47
CA ASN A 137 -22.60 18.15 88.78
C ASN A 137 -23.83 17.46 88.18
N PRO A 138 -24.89 17.17 88.97
CA PRO A 138 -26.07 16.45 88.51
C PRO A 138 -27.14 17.38 87.92
N ASP A 139 -26.76 18.35 87.09
CA ASP A 139 -27.69 19.29 86.41
C ASP A 139 -27.33 19.48 84.92
N GLU A 140 -26.92 18.41 84.22
CA GLU A 140 -26.72 18.40 82.77
C GLU A 140 -27.92 17.78 82.04
N LYS A 141 -29.09 18.45 82.07
CA LYS A 141 -30.20 18.10 81.18
C LYS A 141 -30.34 18.98 79.94
N GLU A 142 -29.46 19.97 79.73
CA GLU A 142 -29.53 20.84 78.54
C GLU A 142 -28.16 21.31 78.00
N ARG A 143 -27.19 20.39 77.87
CA ARG A 143 -26.03 20.62 76.99
C ARG A 143 -26.33 20.04 75.61
N LEU A 144 -26.37 20.91 74.60
CA LEU A 144 -26.36 20.52 73.19
C LEU A 144 -25.07 19.71 72.94
N PRO A 145 -25.11 18.66 72.11
CA PRO A 145 -23.93 17.86 71.84
C PRO A 145 -22.81 18.72 71.25
N ASP A 146 -21.64 18.66 71.87
CA ASP A 146 -20.42 19.36 71.43
C ASP A 146 -19.93 18.80 70.08
N TYR A 147 -19.23 19.60 69.27
CA TYR A 147 -18.78 19.22 67.93
C TYR A 147 -17.96 17.91 67.98
N SER A 148 -17.05 17.81 68.95
CA SER A 148 -16.23 16.63 69.23
C SER A 148 -17.03 15.37 69.60
N ASN A 149 -18.26 15.52 70.10
CA ASN A 149 -19.14 14.40 70.45
C ASN A 149 -19.98 13.93 69.25
N LEU A 150 -20.25 14.81 68.28
CA LEU A 150 -20.99 14.50 67.05
C LEU A 150 -20.09 14.00 65.93
N PHE A 151 -18.88 14.57 65.86
CA PHE A 151 -17.84 14.25 64.90
C PHE A 151 -16.58 13.93 65.72
N PRO A 152 -16.39 12.67 66.14
CA PRO A 152 -15.19 12.27 66.87
C PRO A 152 -13.98 12.37 65.93
N GLU A 153 -13.36 13.55 65.89
CA GLU A 153 -12.17 13.83 65.10
C GLU A 153 -10.93 13.34 65.89
N PRO A 154 -10.18 12.34 65.41
CA PRO A 154 -8.87 12.04 65.96
C PRO A 154 -7.95 13.23 65.65
N TRP A 155 -7.66 14.06 66.65
CA TRP A 155 -6.79 15.25 66.54
C TRP A 155 -5.36 14.93 66.09
N ASP A 156 -4.97 13.64 66.05
CA ASP A 156 -3.71 13.17 65.47
C ASP A 156 -3.73 13.06 63.93
N ASN A 157 -4.91 13.21 63.29
CA ASN A 157 -5.11 13.05 61.83
C ASN A 157 -5.38 14.38 61.10
N PHE A 158 -4.73 15.49 61.50
CA PHE A 158 -4.75 16.67 60.63
C PHE A 158 -4.00 16.36 59.34
N CYS A 159 -4.66 16.61 58.22
CA CYS A 159 -4.05 16.45 56.91
C CYS A 159 -2.90 17.45 56.70
N GLN A 160 -1.90 17.06 55.92
CA GLN A 160 -0.84 17.97 55.51
C GLN A 160 -1.42 19.09 54.63
N PRO A 161 -0.83 20.30 54.62
CA PRO A 161 -1.19 21.33 53.64
C PRO A 161 -1.07 20.77 52.23
N ASN A 162 -2.10 20.99 51.39
CA ASN A 162 -2.23 20.42 50.03
C ASN A 162 -2.45 18.90 49.95
N ALA A 163 -2.73 18.21 51.06
CA ALA A 163 -3.16 16.81 51.00
C ALA A 163 -4.51 16.68 50.29
N ILE A 164 -4.80 15.48 49.74
CA ILE A 164 -6.03 15.22 48.98
C ILE A 164 -7.29 15.41 49.84
N GLU A 165 -7.21 15.04 51.12
CA GLU A 165 -8.26 15.16 52.12
C GLU A 165 -8.38 16.58 52.72
N SER A 166 -7.55 17.53 52.28
CA SER A 166 -7.65 18.93 52.71
C SER A 166 -8.96 19.55 52.22
N LEU A 167 -9.56 20.41 53.05
CA LEU A 167 -10.78 21.14 52.71
C LEU A 167 -10.58 22.10 51.53
N ASP A 168 -9.35 22.57 51.32
CA ASP A 168 -8.99 23.48 50.23
C ASP A 168 -8.38 22.73 49.03
N SER A 169 -8.47 21.39 49.00
CA SER A 169 -7.90 20.60 47.92
C SER A 169 -8.68 20.76 46.60
N PRO A 170 -8.02 20.61 45.44
CA PRO A 170 -8.71 20.58 44.14
C PRO A 170 -9.78 19.48 44.05
N VAL A 171 -9.60 18.40 44.80
CA VAL A 171 -10.55 17.28 44.87
C VAL A 171 -11.81 17.67 45.61
N ASN A 172 -11.69 18.39 46.73
CA ASN A 172 -12.87 18.90 47.43
C ASN A 172 -13.60 19.94 46.57
N TYR A 173 -12.87 20.78 45.84
CA TYR A 173 -13.45 21.71 44.87
C TYR A 173 -14.22 20.98 43.75
N LEU A 174 -13.64 19.92 43.17
CA LEU A 174 -14.31 19.09 42.16
C LEU A 174 -15.59 18.44 42.70
N LEU A 175 -15.57 17.93 43.94
CA LEU A 175 -16.74 17.36 44.60
C LEU A 175 -17.85 18.40 44.80
N ASP A 176 -17.49 19.62 45.21
CA ASP A 176 -18.43 20.72 45.36
C ASP A 176 -19.04 21.13 44.01
N LEU A 177 -18.23 21.24 42.96
CA LEU A 177 -18.70 21.47 41.59
C LEU A 177 -19.66 20.38 41.12
N TYR A 178 -19.34 19.09 41.37
CA TYR A 178 -20.19 17.98 40.97
C TYR A 178 -21.55 18.02 41.68
N LYS A 179 -21.57 18.27 43.00
CA LYS A 179 -22.81 18.47 43.76
C LYS A 179 -23.61 19.68 43.27
N PHE A 180 -22.93 20.77 42.95
CA PHE A 180 -23.56 21.97 42.41
C PHE A 180 -24.21 21.72 41.05
N VAL A 181 -23.55 20.98 40.15
CA VAL A 181 -24.12 20.58 38.86
C VAL A 181 -25.35 19.69 39.04
N GLN A 182 -25.30 18.71 39.96
CA GLN A 182 -26.47 17.88 40.27
C GLN A 182 -27.67 18.73 40.73
N GLN A 183 -27.43 19.79 41.51
CA GLN A 183 -28.48 20.73 41.88
C GLN A 183 -29.06 21.51 40.69
N ILE A 184 -28.24 21.88 39.70
CA ILE A 184 -28.69 22.56 38.49
C ILE A 184 -29.56 21.63 37.64
N GLU A 185 -29.20 20.36 37.52
CA GLU A 185 -29.92 19.38 36.70
C GLU A 185 -31.33 19.11 37.25
N LEU A 186 -31.50 19.14 38.58
CA LEU A 186 -32.82 19.09 39.22
C LEU A 186 -33.72 20.29 38.84
N ASP A 187 -33.13 21.43 38.46
CA ASP A 187 -33.85 22.63 38.06
C ASP A 187 -34.05 22.73 36.53
N GLY A 188 -33.50 21.79 35.77
CA GLY A 188 -33.53 21.74 34.31
C GLY A 188 -34.89 21.37 33.73
N SER A 189 -35.07 21.59 32.42
CA SER A 189 -36.24 21.10 31.67
C SER A 189 -36.20 19.57 31.54
N ASN A 190 -37.35 18.91 31.37
CA ASN A 190 -37.43 17.45 31.14
C ASN A 190 -36.57 16.93 29.97
N ASN A 191 -36.20 17.79 29.02
CA ASN A 191 -35.35 17.44 27.86
C ASN A 191 -33.85 17.66 28.11
N ALA A 192 -33.44 18.14 29.30
CA ALA A 192 -32.03 18.35 29.61
C ALA A 192 -31.33 16.99 29.80
N VAL A 193 -30.24 16.76 29.07
CA VAL A 193 -29.42 15.57 29.24
C VAL A 193 -28.47 15.80 30.42
N GLY A 194 -28.64 15.02 31.50
CA GLY A 194 -27.79 15.10 32.68
C GLY A 194 -26.31 14.77 32.40
N LEU A 195 -25.42 15.18 33.30
CA LEU A 195 -23.97 15.01 33.18
C LEU A 195 -23.61 13.53 33.21
N GLU A 196 -24.23 12.76 34.11
CA GLU A 196 -24.06 11.31 34.21
C GLU A 196 -24.41 10.59 32.90
N LYS A 197 -25.45 11.06 32.19
CA LYS A 197 -25.82 10.49 30.89
C LYS A 197 -24.87 10.90 29.76
N ARG A 198 -24.25 12.08 29.84
CA ARG A 198 -23.26 12.56 28.86
C ARG A 198 -21.87 11.96 29.08
N ARG A 199 -21.51 11.72 30.34
CA ARG A 199 -20.20 11.28 30.82
C ARG A 199 -20.38 10.34 32.01
N ALA A 200 -20.69 9.08 31.70
CA ALA A 200 -20.90 8.02 32.69
C ALA A 200 -19.62 7.63 33.45
N ASP A 201 -18.46 8.11 33.01
CA ASP A 201 -17.16 7.89 33.64
C ASP A 201 -16.89 8.80 34.85
N ILE A 202 -17.46 10.01 34.87
CA ILE A 202 -17.20 11.01 35.93
C ILE A 202 -17.72 10.57 37.31
N PRO A 203 -18.93 10.00 37.47
CA PRO A 203 -19.43 9.58 38.79
C PRO A 203 -18.61 8.46 39.43
N ASP A 204 -18.04 7.57 38.62
CA ASP A 204 -17.23 6.43 39.06
C ASP A 204 -15.73 6.77 39.18
N LEU A 205 -15.33 8.00 38.87
CA LEU A 205 -13.94 8.44 38.94
C LEU A 205 -13.44 8.42 40.40
N LEU A 206 -12.45 7.57 40.65
CA LEU A 206 -11.90 7.37 41.99
C LEU A 206 -11.03 8.57 42.40
N LEU A 207 -11.33 9.19 43.54
CA LEU A 207 -10.57 10.34 44.05
C LEU A 207 -9.33 9.85 44.81
N ASN A 208 -8.23 9.64 44.09
CA ASN A 208 -6.94 9.22 44.65
C ASN A 208 -5.78 10.12 44.20
N SER A 209 -4.61 9.90 44.79
CA SER A 209 -3.38 10.65 44.48
C SER A 209 -2.98 10.50 43.00
N ASP A 210 -3.16 9.31 42.41
CA ASP A 210 -2.80 9.06 41.01
C ASP A 210 -3.65 9.90 40.05
N ASN A 211 -4.98 9.93 40.21
CA ASN A 211 -5.86 10.71 39.33
C ASN A 211 -5.71 12.24 39.52
N LEU A 212 -5.19 12.69 40.66
CA LEU A 212 -4.94 14.10 40.93
C LEU A 212 -3.59 14.59 40.40
N TYR A 213 -2.53 13.78 40.57
CA TYR A 213 -1.15 14.23 40.32
C TYR A 213 -0.48 13.58 39.11
N LYS A 214 -0.98 12.44 38.60
CA LYS A 214 -0.39 11.80 37.42
C LYS A 214 -0.73 12.62 36.19
N GLU A 215 0.30 13.18 35.55
CA GLU A 215 0.14 13.88 34.29
C GLU A 215 -0.20 12.88 33.17
N ILE A 216 -1.30 13.16 32.46
CA ILE A 216 -1.77 12.39 31.32
C ILE A 216 -2.16 13.34 30.18
N THR A 217 -2.06 12.88 28.94
CA THR A 217 -2.43 13.71 27.78
C THR A 217 -3.94 13.82 27.67
N ALA A 218 -4.43 15.05 27.42
CA ALA A 218 -5.87 15.29 27.29
C ALA A 218 -6.51 14.45 26.16
N ILE A 219 -5.78 14.19 25.07
CA ILE A 219 -6.26 13.38 23.95
C ILE A 219 -6.45 11.91 24.33
N SER A 220 -5.65 11.35 25.26
CA SER A 220 -5.84 9.98 25.74
C SER A 220 -7.19 9.85 26.43
N ILE A 221 -7.53 10.81 27.30
CA ILE A 221 -8.82 10.83 28.01
C ILE A 221 -9.97 10.88 27.00
N VAL A 222 -9.84 11.71 25.95
CA VAL A 222 -10.86 11.81 24.89
C VAL A 222 -11.02 10.47 24.16
N ASN A 223 -9.92 9.83 23.79
CA ASN A 223 -9.96 8.53 23.11
C ASN A 223 -10.57 7.44 23.99
N ASP A 224 -10.26 7.42 25.29
CA ASP A 224 -10.80 6.44 26.24
C ASP A 224 -12.33 6.58 26.39
N VAL A 225 -12.80 7.83 26.51
CA VAL A 225 -14.23 8.15 26.59
C VAL A 225 -14.96 7.74 25.30
N LEU A 226 -14.41 8.10 24.14
CA LEU A 226 -15.00 7.73 22.85
C LEU A 226 -15.00 6.21 22.63
N SER A 227 -13.89 5.54 22.94
CA SER A 227 -13.76 4.08 22.76
C SER A 227 -14.71 3.31 23.67
N LYS A 228 -14.92 3.76 24.92
CA LYS A 228 -15.90 3.16 25.83
C LYS A 228 -17.32 3.31 25.28
N SER A 229 -17.69 4.51 24.80
CA SER A 229 -19.01 4.74 24.22
C SER A 229 -19.24 3.92 22.95
N ALA A 230 -18.23 3.80 22.08
CA ALA A 230 -18.29 2.96 20.88
C ALA A 230 -18.42 1.48 21.26
N ARG A 231 -17.70 1.03 22.28
CA ARG A 231 -17.76 -0.35 22.78
C ARG A 231 -19.15 -0.72 23.27
N GLU A 232 -19.75 0.12 24.10
CA GLU A 232 -21.11 -0.08 24.60
C GLU A 232 -22.14 -0.17 23.47
N TYR A 233 -21.98 0.62 22.41
CA TYR A 233 -22.82 0.56 21.23
C TYR A 233 -22.64 -0.75 20.45
N ILE A 234 -21.39 -1.16 20.20
CA ILE A 234 -21.05 -2.40 19.48
C ILE A 234 -21.63 -3.62 20.21
N ASP A 235 -21.52 -3.66 21.54
CA ASP A 235 -22.08 -4.72 22.38
C ASP A 235 -23.61 -4.82 22.25
N GLN A 236 -24.31 -3.68 22.15
CA GLN A 236 -25.77 -3.65 21.94
C GLN A 236 -26.17 -4.11 20.54
N THR A 237 -25.34 -3.87 19.53
CA THR A 237 -25.60 -4.25 18.12
C THR A 237 -25.25 -5.70 17.76
N GLY A 238 -24.80 -6.50 18.74
CA GLY A 238 -24.57 -7.94 18.55
C GLY A 238 -23.20 -8.32 17.95
N GLN A 239 -22.23 -7.40 17.95
CA GLN A 239 -20.85 -7.65 17.49
C GLN A 239 -19.85 -7.70 18.66
N ALA A 240 -20.25 -8.24 19.80
CA ALA A 240 -19.46 -8.24 21.02
C ALA A 240 -18.11 -9.01 20.91
N GLU A 241 -17.96 -9.91 19.93
CA GLU A 241 -16.71 -10.65 19.74
C GLU A 241 -15.61 -9.81 19.05
N LYS A 242 -15.97 -8.77 18.30
CA LYS A 242 -15.00 -7.93 17.55
C LYS A 242 -14.45 -6.79 18.40
N SER A 243 -13.18 -6.44 18.21
CA SER A 243 -12.60 -5.25 18.86
C SER A 243 -13.13 -3.95 18.24
N VAL A 244 -13.11 -2.84 18.99
CA VAL A 244 -13.57 -1.53 18.49
C VAL A 244 -12.79 -1.12 17.23
N ASN A 245 -11.46 -1.33 17.23
CA ASN A 245 -10.60 -0.99 16.10
C ASN A 245 -10.88 -1.84 14.85
N GLN A 246 -11.26 -3.12 15.03
CA GLN A 246 -11.68 -3.96 13.92
C GLN A 246 -12.98 -3.43 13.29
N VAL A 247 -13.97 -3.07 14.10
CA VAL A 247 -15.24 -2.50 13.60
C VAL A 247 -15.00 -1.18 12.87
N LEU A 248 -14.13 -0.30 13.37
CA LEU A 248 -13.75 0.94 12.70
C LEU A 248 -13.02 0.71 11.37
N GLY A 249 -12.24 -0.38 11.28
CA GLY A 249 -11.59 -0.82 10.05
C GLY A 249 -12.56 -1.35 9.00
N GLU A 250 -13.68 -1.95 9.42
CA GLU A 250 -14.70 -2.53 8.52
C GLU A 250 -15.82 -1.54 8.16
N THR A 251 -15.98 -0.45 8.92
CA THR A 251 -17.05 0.54 8.72
C THR A 251 -16.71 1.52 7.59
N ARG A 252 -17.70 1.84 6.74
CA ARG A 252 -17.53 2.74 5.59
C ARG A 252 -17.98 4.18 5.81
N PHE A 253 -18.95 4.44 6.69
CA PHE A 253 -19.45 5.78 7.00
C PHE A 253 -19.26 6.07 8.50
N PRO A 254 -18.82 7.27 8.92
CA PRO A 254 -18.55 8.48 8.12
C PRO A 254 -17.38 8.38 7.14
N PHE A 255 -17.29 9.29 6.16
CA PHE A 255 -16.27 9.31 5.09
C PHE A 255 -14.79 9.36 5.53
N THR A 256 -14.51 9.50 6.81
CA THR A 256 -13.17 9.36 7.40
C THR A 256 -12.77 7.87 7.57
N LEU A 257 -13.75 6.97 7.58
CA LEU A 257 -13.58 5.53 7.69
C LEU A 257 -13.59 4.87 6.29
N PRO A 258 -13.00 3.67 6.12
CA PRO A 258 -12.42 2.78 7.14
C PRO A 258 -11.09 3.26 7.74
N TYR A 259 -10.92 3.02 9.04
CA TYR A 259 -9.68 3.28 9.78
C TYR A 259 -9.10 1.99 10.36
N ASN A 260 -8.08 1.44 9.69
CA ASN A 260 -7.39 0.23 10.13
C ASN A 260 -6.13 0.62 10.95
N LEU A 261 -6.23 0.52 12.28
CA LEU A 261 -5.14 0.88 13.20
C LEU A 261 -3.86 0.06 12.95
N PRO A 262 -3.90 -1.28 12.84
CA PRO A 262 -2.70 -2.07 12.55
C PRO A 262 -1.95 -1.65 11.30
N SER A 263 -2.64 -1.45 10.16
CA SER A 263 -1.98 -0.99 8.93
C SER A 263 -1.31 0.37 9.12
N GLN A 264 -1.95 1.29 9.86
CA GLN A 264 -1.38 2.60 10.18
C GLN A 264 -0.15 2.50 11.08
N GLN A 265 -0.14 1.58 12.05
CA GLN A 265 1.02 1.33 12.91
C GLN A 265 2.21 0.81 12.11
N ILE A 266 1.98 -0.17 11.23
CA ILE A 266 3.03 -0.72 10.36
C ILE A 266 3.59 0.37 9.45
N ASN A 267 2.72 1.07 8.72
CA ASN A 267 3.15 2.09 7.76
C ASN A 267 3.94 3.22 8.44
N LYS A 268 3.44 3.76 9.56
CA LYS A 268 4.12 4.83 10.28
C LYS A 268 5.42 4.36 10.92
N GLY A 269 5.40 3.22 11.60
CA GLY A 269 6.58 2.71 12.30
C GLY A 269 7.72 2.31 11.35
N LEU A 270 7.41 1.74 10.19
CA LEU A 270 8.42 1.46 9.15
C LEU A 270 8.92 2.75 8.47
N THR A 271 8.05 3.74 8.25
CA THR A 271 8.44 5.02 7.66
C THR A 271 9.45 5.75 8.54
N GLU A 272 9.31 5.71 9.88
CA GLU A 272 10.31 6.26 10.79
C GLU A 272 11.66 5.55 10.73
N LYS A 273 11.72 4.32 10.21
CA LYS A 273 12.95 3.55 9.93
C LYS A 273 13.40 3.67 8.47
N GLU A 274 12.92 4.67 7.75
CA GLU A 274 13.23 4.90 6.33
C GLU A 274 13.04 3.62 5.48
N THR A 275 11.99 2.85 5.80
CA THR A 275 11.69 1.56 5.17
C THR A 275 10.18 1.46 4.90
N GLU A 276 9.82 0.67 3.90
CA GLU A 276 8.42 0.47 3.50
C GLU A 276 8.07 -1.02 3.57
N LEU A 277 6.80 -1.34 3.84
CA LEU A 277 6.34 -2.73 3.94
C LEU A 277 6.62 -3.52 2.64
N GLY A 278 6.47 -2.88 1.48
CA GLY A 278 6.75 -3.51 0.18
C GLY A 278 8.19 -3.94 0.01
N THR A 279 9.14 -3.13 0.49
CA THR A 279 10.56 -3.46 0.47
C THR A 279 10.86 -4.63 1.40
N VAL A 280 10.22 -4.68 2.58
CA VAL A 280 10.34 -5.80 3.52
C VAL A 280 9.80 -7.08 2.89
N ILE A 281 8.60 -7.04 2.27
CA ILE A 281 8.00 -8.20 1.60
C ILE A 281 8.92 -8.77 0.51
N GLN A 282 9.51 -7.89 -0.32
CA GLN A 282 10.45 -8.31 -1.36
C GLN A 282 11.75 -8.89 -0.78
N GLN A 283 12.36 -8.20 0.19
CA GLN A 283 13.65 -8.60 0.76
C GLN A 283 13.58 -9.79 1.71
N VAL A 284 12.40 -10.13 2.24
CA VAL A 284 12.17 -11.35 3.02
C VAL A 284 12.00 -12.57 2.10
N ASP A 285 11.69 -12.38 0.82
CA ASP A 285 11.53 -13.49 -0.12
C ASP A 285 12.89 -14.12 -0.50
N GLN A 286 12.93 -15.45 -0.53
CA GLN A 286 14.14 -16.22 -0.85
C GLN A 286 14.55 -16.10 -2.33
N GLN A 287 13.60 -15.85 -3.24
CA GLN A 287 13.82 -15.77 -4.69
C GLN A 287 14.18 -14.36 -5.17
N PHE A 288 14.14 -13.37 -4.27
CA PHE A 288 14.65 -12.02 -4.54
C PHE A 288 16.16 -12.05 -4.84
N PRO A 289 16.65 -11.25 -5.81
CA PRO A 289 15.94 -10.20 -6.55
C PRO A 289 15.33 -10.59 -7.90
N TRP A 290 15.79 -11.66 -8.56
CA TRP A 290 15.50 -11.90 -9.98
C TRP A 290 14.32 -12.83 -10.25
N HIS A 291 14.03 -13.77 -9.33
CA HIS A 291 13.07 -14.85 -9.55
C HIS A 291 11.81 -14.75 -8.69
N ILE A 292 11.51 -13.55 -8.19
CA ILE A 292 10.32 -13.30 -7.37
C ILE A 292 9.08 -13.65 -8.17
N SER A 293 8.18 -14.43 -7.58
CA SER A 293 6.90 -14.76 -8.21
C SER A 293 6.07 -13.50 -8.48
N THR A 294 5.28 -13.50 -9.56
CA THR A 294 4.39 -12.37 -9.89
C THR A 294 3.47 -12.02 -8.72
N GLU A 295 2.96 -13.02 -8.00
CA GLU A 295 2.08 -12.82 -6.84
C GLU A 295 2.78 -12.06 -5.70
N LYS A 296 4.07 -12.35 -5.45
CA LYS A 296 4.86 -11.66 -4.42
C LYS A 296 5.23 -10.24 -4.83
N CYS A 297 5.58 -10.03 -6.10
CA CYS A 297 5.75 -8.68 -6.66
C CYS A 297 4.46 -7.86 -6.50
N ASP A 298 3.31 -8.45 -6.80
CA ASP A 298 2.02 -7.79 -6.67
C ASP A 298 1.69 -7.46 -5.22
N GLN A 299 1.97 -8.37 -4.28
CA GLN A 299 1.83 -8.12 -2.83
C GLN A 299 2.68 -6.92 -2.38
N ALA A 300 3.93 -6.84 -2.85
CA ALA A 300 4.79 -5.70 -2.56
C ALA A 300 4.21 -4.40 -3.12
N LEU A 301 3.77 -4.40 -4.39
CA LEU A 301 3.12 -3.25 -5.01
C LEU A 301 1.86 -2.81 -4.26
N PHE A 302 1.00 -3.74 -3.83
CA PHE A 302 -0.17 -3.40 -3.00
C PHE A 302 0.24 -2.76 -1.68
N SER A 303 1.25 -3.29 -1.00
CA SER A 303 1.70 -2.72 0.28
C SER A 303 2.34 -1.33 0.14
N TYR A 304 2.98 -1.01 -1.00
CA TYR A 304 3.47 0.34 -1.28
C TYR A 304 2.34 1.38 -1.40
N THR A 305 1.09 0.96 -1.65
CA THR A 305 -0.06 1.89 -1.61
C THR A 305 -0.32 2.45 -0.20
N GLN A 306 0.15 1.76 0.85
CA GLN A 306 -0.14 2.04 2.26
C GLN A 306 -1.63 1.95 2.64
N LEU A 307 -2.48 1.44 1.74
CA LEU A 307 -3.91 1.26 1.99
C LEU A 307 -4.18 -0.02 2.79
N SER A 308 -5.25 -0.03 3.59
CA SER A 308 -5.71 -1.24 4.27
C SER A 308 -6.45 -2.18 3.32
N LYS A 309 -6.67 -3.42 3.75
CA LYS A 309 -7.50 -4.42 3.05
C LYS A 309 -8.88 -3.86 2.70
N GLU A 310 -9.55 -3.23 3.65
CA GLU A 310 -10.91 -2.71 3.50
C GLU A 310 -10.94 -1.51 2.56
N GLN A 311 -9.91 -0.66 2.59
CA GLN A 311 -9.74 0.45 1.66
C GLN A 311 -9.55 -0.06 0.22
N MET A 312 -8.65 -1.02 0.01
CA MET A 312 -8.43 -1.61 -1.32
C MET A 312 -9.68 -2.34 -1.83
N THR A 313 -10.37 -3.08 -0.97
CA THR A 313 -11.61 -3.79 -1.32
C THR A 313 -12.72 -2.82 -1.73
N LEU A 314 -12.88 -1.71 -1.01
CA LEU A 314 -13.84 -0.65 -1.36
C LEU A 314 -13.56 -0.06 -2.75
N LEU A 315 -12.28 0.05 -3.14
CA LEU A 315 -11.91 0.59 -4.45
C LEU A 315 -12.17 -0.41 -5.58
N THR A 316 -11.95 -1.70 -5.35
CA THR A 316 -12.00 -2.75 -6.38
C THR A 316 -13.32 -3.51 -6.46
N GLU A 317 -14.22 -3.36 -5.49
CA GLU A 317 -15.52 -4.03 -5.52
C GLU A 317 -16.33 -3.63 -6.77
N LYS A 318 -17.07 -4.55 -7.36
CA LYS A 318 -17.90 -4.25 -8.53
C LYS A 318 -18.97 -3.21 -8.17
N SER A 319 -19.16 -2.21 -9.02
CA SER A 319 -20.20 -1.20 -8.81
C SER A 319 -21.59 -1.87 -8.71
N PRO A 320 -22.41 -1.54 -7.70
CA PRO A 320 -23.78 -2.07 -7.59
C PRO A 320 -24.73 -1.48 -8.64
N PHE A 321 -24.35 -0.36 -9.26
CA PHE A 321 -25.15 0.35 -10.25
C PHE A 321 -24.56 0.20 -11.65
N ALA A 322 -25.44 0.13 -12.66
CA ALA A 322 -25.03 0.28 -14.05
C ALA A 322 -24.97 1.77 -14.42
N GLN A 323 -24.19 2.12 -15.44
CA GLN A 323 -24.11 3.50 -15.94
C GLN A 323 -25.49 4.04 -16.33
N ASN A 324 -26.30 3.19 -16.96
CA ASN A 324 -27.64 3.54 -17.43
C ASN A 324 -28.67 2.60 -16.80
N PHE A 325 -29.51 3.14 -15.93
CA PHE A 325 -30.67 2.45 -15.38
C PHE A 325 -31.91 2.82 -16.19
N LEU A 326 -32.60 1.82 -16.77
CA LEU A 326 -33.74 2.03 -17.67
C LEU A 326 -34.99 1.30 -17.17
N SER A 327 -36.04 2.05 -16.89
CA SER A 327 -37.37 1.50 -16.61
C SER A 327 -38.14 1.19 -17.89
N ARG A 328 -39.15 0.31 -17.80
CA ARG A 328 -40.06 0.04 -18.91
C ARG A 328 -40.67 1.32 -19.51
N GLU A 329 -41.02 2.31 -18.67
CA GLU A 329 -41.60 3.57 -19.12
C GLU A 329 -40.62 4.42 -19.95
N GLN A 330 -39.35 4.45 -19.57
CA GLN A 330 -38.30 5.16 -20.31
C GLN A 330 -38.06 4.51 -21.68
N LEU A 331 -38.08 3.18 -21.75
CA LEU A 331 -37.91 2.45 -23.00
C LEU A 331 -39.09 2.63 -23.98
N ILE A 332 -40.32 2.75 -23.47
CA ILE A 332 -41.50 3.05 -24.31
C ILE A 332 -41.39 4.45 -24.93
N LYS A 333 -40.81 5.41 -24.21
CA LYS A 333 -40.57 6.77 -24.71
C LYS A 333 -39.41 6.87 -25.72
N SER A 334 -38.79 5.75 -26.09
CA SER A 334 -37.54 5.66 -26.86
C SER A 334 -36.37 6.31 -26.13
N TYR A 335 -35.50 5.48 -25.54
CA TYR A 335 -34.29 5.94 -24.87
C TYR A 335 -33.20 6.31 -25.88
N PHE A 336 -32.46 7.38 -25.61
CA PHE A 336 -31.26 7.79 -26.36
C PHE A 336 -30.08 7.89 -25.39
N SER A 337 -28.96 7.26 -25.73
CA SER A 337 -27.71 7.43 -24.98
C SER A 337 -27.13 8.83 -25.18
N THR A 338 -26.18 9.25 -24.34
CA THR A 338 -25.28 10.35 -24.70
C THR A 338 -24.51 10.01 -25.97
N SER A 339 -24.01 11.03 -26.67
CA SER A 339 -23.20 10.74 -27.85
C SER A 339 -21.88 10.08 -27.48
N THR A 340 -21.42 9.18 -28.33
CA THR A 340 -20.14 8.47 -28.16
C THR A 340 -19.07 8.96 -29.13
N THR A 341 -19.33 10.02 -29.91
CA THR A 341 -18.37 10.54 -30.92
C THR A 341 -17.34 11.49 -30.31
N GLU A 342 -17.71 12.18 -29.23
CA GLU A 342 -16.93 13.18 -28.52
C GLU A 342 -16.07 12.57 -27.39
N VAL A 343 -16.05 11.24 -27.21
CA VAL A 343 -15.39 10.62 -26.04
C VAL A 343 -13.87 10.54 -26.19
N PHE A 344 -13.38 10.28 -27.41
CA PHE A 344 -11.95 10.10 -27.68
C PHE A 344 -11.43 11.17 -28.66
N PRO A 345 -10.63 12.15 -28.23
CA PRO A 345 -10.14 13.20 -29.11
C PRO A 345 -8.96 12.75 -29.99
N GLU A 346 -8.16 11.80 -29.51
CA GLU A 346 -6.92 11.35 -30.16
C GLU A 346 -7.11 10.47 -31.40
N ARG A 347 -8.34 10.02 -31.68
CA ARG A 347 -8.65 9.10 -32.79
C ARG A 347 -9.91 9.54 -33.52
N ASP A 348 -9.90 9.45 -34.84
CA ASP A 348 -11.11 9.65 -35.63
C ASP A 348 -12.05 8.46 -35.43
N ILE A 349 -13.03 8.63 -34.54
CA ILE A 349 -14.09 7.65 -34.29
C ILE A 349 -15.38 8.00 -35.06
N SER A 350 -15.29 8.77 -36.13
CA SER A 350 -16.43 9.19 -36.96
C SER A 350 -17.13 8.08 -37.73
N LYS A 351 -16.69 6.82 -37.65
CA LYS A 351 -17.32 5.67 -38.30
C LYS A 351 -17.51 4.51 -37.33
N HIS A 352 -18.13 4.77 -36.18
CA HIS A 352 -18.44 3.72 -35.21
C HIS A 352 -19.91 3.31 -35.20
N ALA A 353 -20.18 2.13 -34.65
CA ALA A 353 -21.50 1.67 -34.27
C ALA A 353 -21.45 0.91 -32.93
N TYR A 354 -22.54 0.25 -32.57
CA TYR A 354 -22.70 -0.43 -31.28
C TYR A 354 -22.83 -1.93 -31.47
N ILE A 355 -22.08 -2.71 -30.68
CA ILE A 355 -22.17 -4.16 -30.62
C ILE A 355 -22.48 -4.61 -29.19
N ILE A 356 -23.07 -5.78 -29.03
CA ILE A 356 -23.54 -6.29 -27.73
C ILE A 356 -22.68 -7.48 -27.30
N LEU A 357 -22.33 -7.51 -26.02
CA LEU A 357 -21.75 -8.71 -25.42
C LEU A 357 -22.83 -9.79 -25.31
N SER A 358 -22.80 -10.78 -26.21
CA SER A 358 -23.72 -11.93 -26.14
C SER A 358 -23.36 -12.83 -24.96
N ASP A 359 -24.36 -13.19 -24.15
CA ASP A 359 -24.27 -14.20 -23.10
C ASP A 359 -25.47 -15.16 -23.18
N GLY A 360 -25.61 -16.10 -22.24
CA GLY A 360 -26.75 -17.04 -22.25
C GLY A 360 -28.13 -16.38 -22.10
N ASN A 361 -28.18 -15.13 -21.63
CA ASN A 361 -29.40 -14.38 -21.32
C ASN A 361 -29.69 -13.27 -22.34
N ILE A 362 -28.72 -12.88 -23.17
CA ILE A 362 -28.78 -11.76 -24.11
C ILE A 362 -28.38 -12.21 -25.52
N ILE A 363 -29.25 -11.94 -26.49
CA ILE A 363 -28.99 -12.17 -27.92
C ILE A 363 -29.10 -10.83 -28.65
N GLY A 364 -28.06 -10.46 -29.39
CA GLY A 364 -28.00 -9.22 -30.17
C GLY A 364 -26.83 -9.20 -31.15
N PRO A 365 -26.61 -8.09 -31.88
CA PRO A 365 -25.53 -7.98 -32.86
C PRO A 365 -24.16 -7.97 -32.18
N THR A 366 -23.30 -8.94 -32.51
CA THR A 366 -21.94 -9.08 -31.95
C THR A 366 -20.83 -8.56 -32.86
N SER A 367 -21.14 -8.28 -34.13
CA SER A 367 -20.21 -7.79 -35.15
C SER A 367 -20.75 -6.53 -35.81
N LEU A 368 -19.85 -5.69 -36.33
CA LEU A 368 -20.23 -4.52 -37.12
C LEU A 368 -20.68 -4.98 -38.52
N SER A 369 -21.56 -4.22 -39.17
CA SER A 369 -21.99 -4.50 -40.54
C SER A 369 -22.10 -3.18 -41.32
N ASP A 370 -21.88 -3.24 -42.63
CA ASP A 370 -21.95 -2.06 -43.51
C ASP A 370 -23.13 -2.20 -44.48
N ASN A 371 -23.87 -1.12 -44.71
CA ASN A 371 -25.01 -1.03 -45.65
C ASN A 371 -26.12 -2.10 -45.47
N VAL A 372 -26.58 -2.33 -44.24
CA VAL A 372 -27.71 -3.26 -43.98
C VAL A 372 -29.05 -2.54 -44.16
N ASP A 373 -29.96 -3.09 -44.98
CA ASP A 373 -31.32 -2.56 -45.25
C ASP A 373 -32.31 -2.69 -44.06
N LYS A 374 -31.85 -3.13 -42.89
CA LYS A 374 -32.70 -3.26 -41.69
C LYS A 374 -32.81 -1.91 -40.99
N ALA A 375 -34.03 -1.51 -40.66
CA ALA A 375 -34.29 -0.26 -39.94
C ALA A 375 -33.81 -0.29 -38.47
N TYR A 376 -33.69 -1.47 -37.86
CA TYR A 376 -33.23 -1.68 -36.48
C TYR A 376 -32.74 -3.12 -36.28
N ASP A 377 -31.92 -3.35 -35.26
CA ASP A 377 -31.53 -4.67 -34.78
C ASP A 377 -32.42 -5.12 -33.61
N GLU A 378 -32.80 -6.40 -33.59
CA GLU A 378 -33.56 -7.00 -32.49
C GLU A 378 -32.60 -7.48 -31.39
N ILE A 379 -32.81 -6.99 -30.17
CA ILE A 379 -32.05 -7.36 -28.97
C ILE A 379 -33.00 -8.10 -28.04
N VAL A 380 -32.72 -9.36 -27.74
CA VAL A 380 -33.52 -10.18 -26.82
C VAL A 380 -32.81 -10.30 -25.49
N ILE A 381 -33.45 -9.89 -24.40
CA ILE A 381 -32.89 -9.93 -23.05
C ILE A 381 -33.80 -10.78 -22.17
N THR A 382 -33.21 -11.71 -21.42
CA THR A 382 -33.90 -12.49 -20.40
C THR A 382 -33.77 -11.78 -19.06
N CYS A 383 -34.90 -11.36 -18.48
CA CYS A 383 -34.97 -10.69 -17.18
C CYS A 383 -35.48 -11.65 -16.10
N GLU A 384 -34.99 -11.51 -14.88
CA GLU A 384 -35.30 -12.38 -13.74
C GLU A 384 -35.82 -11.56 -12.55
N ASN A 385 -36.83 -12.06 -11.82
CA ASN A 385 -37.30 -11.45 -10.58
C ASN A 385 -36.63 -12.09 -9.33
N LYS A 386 -36.92 -11.57 -8.13
CA LYS A 386 -36.40 -12.14 -6.86
C LYS A 386 -36.77 -13.61 -6.64
N ALA A 387 -37.87 -14.09 -7.24
CA ALA A 387 -38.33 -15.48 -7.16
C ALA A 387 -37.72 -16.40 -8.23
N LYS A 388 -36.77 -15.91 -9.03
CA LYS A 388 -36.14 -16.60 -10.17
C LYS A 388 -37.07 -16.93 -11.34
N GLU A 389 -38.22 -16.27 -11.42
CA GLU A 389 -39.09 -16.32 -12.59
C GLU A 389 -38.48 -15.45 -13.69
N THR A 390 -38.51 -15.94 -14.94
CA THR A 390 -37.87 -15.26 -16.08
C THR A 390 -38.89 -14.79 -17.10
N ILE A 391 -38.64 -13.61 -17.65
CA ILE A 391 -39.35 -13.06 -18.82
C ILE A 391 -38.34 -12.75 -19.92
N LYS A 392 -38.77 -12.82 -21.19
CA LYS A 392 -37.93 -12.40 -22.33
C LYS A 392 -38.50 -11.12 -22.91
N ILE A 393 -37.68 -10.08 -22.97
CA ILE A 393 -38.00 -8.80 -23.59
C ILE A 393 -37.27 -8.67 -24.92
N LYS A 394 -37.92 -8.05 -25.90
CA LYS A 394 -37.37 -7.69 -27.20
C LYS A 394 -37.27 -6.16 -27.29
N LEU A 395 -36.08 -5.66 -27.55
CA LEU A 395 -35.80 -4.24 -27.79
C LEU A 395 -35.36 -4.02 -29.23
N ARG A 396 -35.69 -2.85 -29.78
CA ARG A 396 -35.16 -2.38 -31.06
C ARG A 396 -33.97 -1.47 -30.80
N GLY A 397 -32.79 -1.84 -31.32
CA GLY A 397 -31.57 -1.04 -31.25
C GLY A 397 -31.29 -0.32 -32.58
N GLU A 398 -31.01 0.98 -32.51
CA GLU A 398 -30.70 1.81 -33.68
C GLU A 398 -29.44 2.66 -33.42
N ASN A 399 -28.55 2.78 -34.41
CA ASN A 399 -27.43 3.72 -34.39
C ASN A 399 -27.88 5.04 -35.05
N ILE A 400 -28.13 6.08 -34.25
CA ILE A 400 -28.71 7.34 -34.72
C ILE A 400 -27.61 8.40 -34.87
N LEU A 401 -27.60 9.08 -36.02
CA LEU A 401 -26.80 10.30 -36.24
C LEU A 401 -27.60 11.52 -35.81
N THR A 402 -27.06 12.27 -34.85
CA THR A 402 -27.62 13.51 -34.33
C THR A 402 -26.84 14.69 -34.90
N TYR A 403 -27.54 15.62 -35.55
CA TYR A 403 -26.95 16.82 -36.14
C TYR A 403 -27.47 18.08 -35.42
N HIS A 404 -26.59 18.83 -34.78
CA HIS A 404 -26.94 20.11 -34.14
C HIS A 404 -26.79 21.26 -35.14
N ARG A 405 -27.91 21.92 -35.50
CA ARG A 405 -27.90 23.10 -36.38
C ARG A 405 -28.10 24.37 -35.56
N VAL A 406 -27.05 25.18 -35.41
CA VAL A 406 -27.16 26.55 -34.88
C VAL A 406 -26.64 27.53 -35.92
N LYS A 407 -27.42 28.59 -36.22
CA LYS A 407 -27.15 29.54 -37.31
C LYS A 407 -26.83 30.93 -36.76
N ALA A 408 -25.71 31.51 -37.19
CA ALA A 408 -25.55 32.96 -37.34
C ALA A 408 -25.71 33.33 -38.83
N ARG A 409 -26.17 34.55 -39.14
CA ARG A 409 -26.75 34.93 -40.46
C ARG A 409 -25.79 34.73 -41.66
N MET A 410 -26.36 34.27 -42.78
CA MET A 410 -25.90 34.38 -44.19
C MET A 410 -24.73 33.52 -44.70
N GLU A 411 -24.25 32.49 -44.00
CA GLU A 411 -23.32 31.48 -44.58
C GLU A 411 -24.00 30.13 -44.89
N PRO A 412 -23.55 29.38 -45.93
CA PRO A 412 -23.99 28.01 -46.18
C PRO A 412 -23.60 27.07 -45.04
N PHE A 413 -24.46 26.11 -44.69
CA PHE A 413 -24.10 25.07 -43.71
C PHE A 413 -22.94 24.23 -44.23
N ASN A 414 -21.90 24.06 -43.40
CA ASN A 414 -20.93 23.01 -43.62
C ASN A 414 -21.56 21.68 -43.18
N ASN A 415 -21.88 20.81 -44.14
CA ASN A 415 -22.40 19.45 -43.87
C ASN A 415 -21.26 18.40 -43.90
N SER A 416 -20.01 18.81 -43.71
CA SER A 416 -18.90 17.87 -43.64
C SER A 416 -19.00 17.04 -42.36
N SER A 417 -19.06 15.72 -42.51
CA SER A 417 -18.83 14.73 -41.45
C SER A 417 -17.58 15.11 -40.64
N PRO A 418 -17.58 14.91 -39.31
CA PRO A 418 -18.43 13.98 -38.56
C PRO A 418 -19.58 14.61 -37.75
N PHE A 419 -20.60 13.80 -37.49
CA PHE A 419 -21.77 14.12 -36.65
C PHE A 419 -21.79 13.23 -35.40
N SER A 420 -22.42 13.71 -34.33
CA SER A 420 -22.65 12.97 -33.09
C SER A 420 -23.48 11.70 -33.36
N ARG A 421 -23.13 10.60 -32.69
CA ARG A 421 -23.82 9.30 -32.74
C ARG A 421 -24.34 8.87 -31.39
N GLN A 422 -25.56 8.34 -31.34
CA GLN A 422 -26.22 7.86 -30.13
C GLN A 422 -26.85 6.49 -30.36
N LEU A 423 -26.83 5.65 -29.32
CA LEU A 423 -27.60 4.42 -29.28
C LEU A 423 -29.03 4.75 -28.90
N LYS A 424 -29.98 4.35 -29.74
CA LYS A 424 -31.40 4.44 -29.43
C LYS A 424 -31.93 3.04 -29.10
N LEU A 425 -32.62 2.92 -27.96
CA LEU A 425 -33.27 1.69 -27.51
C LEU A 425 -34.77 1.93 -27.37
N THR A 426 -35.57 1.12 -28.05
CA THR A 426 -37.04 1.25 -28.02
C THR A 426 -37.71 -0.05 -27.60
N TYR A 427 -38.63 0.03 -26.64
CA TYR A 427 -39.53 -1.06 -26.31
C TYR A 427 -40.87 -0.86 -27.01
N VAL A 428 -41.26 -1.84 -27.84
CA VAL A 428 -42.53 -1.82 -28.56
C VAL A 428 -43.43 -2.91 -28.03
N GLU A 429 -44.66 -2.57 -27.63
CA GLU A 429 -45.60 -3.51 -27.01
C GLU A 429 -46.01 -4.64 -27.96
N SER A 430 -46.13 -4.39 -29.26
CA SER A 430 -46.45 -5.43 -30.26
C SER A 430 -45.41 -6.55 -30.29
N ASP A 431 -44.13 -6.20 -30.14
CA ASP A 431 -42.99 -7.12 -30.20
C ASP A 431 -42.88 -7.96 -28.92
N ASN A 432 -43.54 -7.50 -27.84
CA ASN A 432 -43.47 -8.04 -26.49
C ASN A 432 -44.82 -8.56 -25.97
N SER A 433 -45.76 -8.85 -26.86
CA SER A 433 -47.13 -9.29 -26.52
C SER A 433 -47.20 -10.61 -25.71
N GLY A 434 -46.11 -11.40 -25.69
CA GLY A 434 -45.99 -12.63 -24.90
C GLY A 434 -45.62 -12.43 -23.43
N ILE A 435 -45.31 -11.20 -23.01
CA ILE A 435 -45.04 -10.88 -21.60
C ILE A 435 -46.39 -10.78 -20.89
N GLY A 436 -46.66 -11.73 -19.99
CA GLY A 436 -47.92 -11.81 -19.23
C GLY A 436 -48.10 -10.67 -18.21
N ASN A 437 -48.90 -10.92 -17.18
CA ASN A 437 -49.12 -9.94 -16.13
C ASN A 437 -47.83 -9.70 -15.31
N LEU A 438 -47.42 -8.43 -15.16
CA LEU A 438 -46.21 -8.01 -14.45
C LEU A 438 -46.41 -7.89 -12.92
N ASP A 439 -47.50 -8.41 -12.37
CA ASP A 439 -47.79 -8.35 -10.93
C ASP A 439 -46.76 -9.11 -10.06
N ASN A 440 -46.04 -10.09 -10.62
CA ASN A 440 -44.91 -10.76 -9.95
C ASN A 440 -43.55 -10.04 -10.15
N GLY A 441 -43.55 -8.88 -10.80
CA GLY A 441 -42.36 -8.05 -10.98
C GLY A 441 -41.96 -7.33 -9.69
N PRO A 442 -40.87 -6.55 -9.70
CA PRO A 442 -40.04 -6.17 -10.86
C PRO A 442 -39.12 -7.29 -11.37
N PHE A 443 -38.96 -7.38 -12.69
CA PHE A 443 -38.00 -8.24 -13.37
C PHE A 443 -36.77 -7.44 -13.79
N PHE A 444 -35.57 -7.94 -13.49
CA PHE A 444 -34.32 -7.27 -13.74
C PHE A 444 -33.54 -7.92 -14.88
N GLY A 445 -33.03 -7.10 -15.80
CA GLY A 445 -32.09 -7.53 -16.84
C GLY A 445 -30.84 -6.66 -16.81
N ALA A 446 -29.74 -7.17 -17.35
CA ALA A 446 -28.53 -6.39 -17.56
C ALA A 446 -28.08 -6.54 -19.03
N MET A 447 -27.35 -5.56 -19.55
CA MET A 447 -26.73 -5.63 -20.87
C MET A 447 -25.47 -4.79 -20.93
N THR A 448 -24.46 -5.31 -21.61
CA THR A 448 -23.22 -4.58 -21.91
C THR A 448 -23.17 -4.29 -23.40
N VAL A 449 -23.02 -3.01 -23.75
CA VAL A 449 -22.90 -2.53 -25.13
C VAL A 449 -21.54 -1.89 -25.32
N TYR A 450 -20.85 -2.26 -26.39
CA TYR A 450 -19.59 -1.65 -26.79
C TYR A 450 -19.82 -0.68 -27.95
N ALA A 451 -19.27 0.52 -27.85
CA ALA A 451 -19.06 1.37 -29.02
C ALA A 451 -17.75 0.92 -29.71
N ALA A 452 -17.83 0.58 -30.99
CA ALA A 452 -16.73 -0.04 -31.73
C ALA A 452 -16.52 0.61 -33.11
N VAL A 453 -15.25 0.79 -33.47
CA VAL A 453 -14.83 1.21 -34.82
C VAL A 453 -14.41 -0.01 -35.64
N PRO A 454 -14.58 -0.01 -36.97
CA PRO A 454 -14.13 -1.10 -37.83
C PRO A 454 -12.59 -1.21 -37.81
N LYS A 455 -12.08 -2.45 -37.75
CA LYS A 455 -10.64 -2.72 -37.87
C LYS A 455 -10.15 -2.41 -39.29
N GLU A 456 -9.10 -1.61 -39.44
CA GLU A 456 -8.53 -1.24 -40.75
C GLU A 456 -7.86 -2.42 -41.46
N ASN A 457 -8.65 -3.30 -42.09
CA ASN A 457 -8.34 -4.12 -43.27
C ASN A 457 -9.41 -5.20 -43.47
N THR A 458 -10.43 -4.93 -44.26
CA THR A 458 -11.07 -5.97 -45.08
C THR A 458 -11.71 -5.34 -46.31
N ASN A 459 -11.43 -5.93 -47.46
CA ASN A 459 -12.11 -5.61 -48.72
C ASN A 459 -13.63 -5.66 -48.50
N ASN A 460 -14.30 -4.60 -48.94
CA ASN A 460 -15.71 -4.22 -48.73
C ASN A 460 -16.79 -5.24 -49.18
N ASN A 461 -16.82 -6.48 -48.70
CA ASN A 461 -17.88 -7.44 -49.05
C ASN A 461 -18.20 -8.51 -47.97
N SER A 462 -17.80 -8.34 -46.70
CA SER A 462 -18.25 -9.22 -45.61
C SER A 462 -19.43 -8.61 -44.86
N ALA A 463 -20.45 -9.42 -44.57
CA ALA A 463 -21.62 -9.00 -43.78
C ALA A 463 -21.28 -8.72 -42.31
N ASP A 464 -20.20 -9.35 -41.79
CA ASP A 464 -19.67 -9.17 -40.44
C ASP A 464 -18.26 -8.56 -40.50
N ILE A 465 -18.04 -7.48 -39.78
CA ILE A 465 -16.79 -6.73 -39.63
C ILE A 465 -16.38 -6.79 -38.15
N GLU A 466 -15.12 -7.15 -37.91
CA GLU A 466 -14.54 -7.15 -36.57
C GLU A 466 -14.39 -5.70 -36.06
N GLY A 467 -15.00 -5.41 -34.91
CA GLY A 467 -14.94 -4.09 -34.27
C GLY A 467 -13.85 -4.00 -33.20
N ILE A 468 -13.17 -2.86 -33.13
CA ILE A 468 -12.29 -2.47 -32.03
C ILE A 468 -13.10 -1.62 -31.05
N ASN A 469 -13.32 -2.13 -29.85
CA ASN A 469 -14.08 -1.45 -28.80
C ASN A 469 -13.27 -0.29 -28.22
N PHE A 470 -13.90 0.88 -28.05
CA PHE A 470 -13.27 2.05 -27.41
C PHE A 470 -14.05 2.58 -26.20
N LEU A 471 -15.32 2.19 -26.02
CA LEU A 471 -16.14 2.56 -24.87
C LEU A 471 -17.09 1.43 -24.50
N THR A 472 -17.23 1.16 -23.20
CA THR A 472 -18.21 0.21 -22.67
C THR A 472 -19.32 0.94 -21.94
N MET A 473 -20.55 0.63 -22.35
CA MET A 473 -21.78 1.13 -21.76
C MET A 473 -22.53 0.02 -21.07
N THR A 474 -22.78 0.17 -19.77
CA THR A 474 -23.54 -0.81 -18.98
C THR A 474 -24.98 -0.35 -18.80
N TYR A 475 -25.90 -1.28 -19.00
CA TYR A 475 -27.33 -1.06 -18.90
C TYR A 475 -27.95 -2.02 -17.89
N ARG A 476 -28.83 -1.50 -17.04
CA ARG A 476 -29.68 -2.29 -16.16
C ARG A 476 -31.13 -1.93 -16.43
N PHE A 477 -31.96 -2.95 -16.58
CA PHE A 477 -33.38 -2.81 -16.90
C PHE A 477 -34.23 -3.24 -15.73
N ALA A 478 -35.27 -2.47 -15.42
CA ALA A 478 -36.32 -2.86 -14.49
C ALA A 478 -37.68 -2.86 -15.21
N ILE A 479 -38.21 -4.06 -15.41
CA ILE A 479 -39.49 -4.30 -16.09
C ILE A 479 -40.53 -4.60 -15.03
N ALA A 480 -41.37 -3.61 -14.75
CA ALA A 480 -42.38 -3.64 -13.70
C ALA A 480 -43.71 -3.08 -14.19
N LYS A 481 -44.72 -3.19 -13.33
CA LYS A 481 -46.01 -2.55 -13.51
C LYS A 481 -45.85 -1.03 -13.42
N GLN A 482 -46.75 -0.31 -14.09
CA GLN A 482 -46.78 1.15 -14.01
C GLN A 482 -47.06 1.60 -12.57
N GLY A 483 -46.25 2.53 -12.06
CA GLY A 483 -46.38 3.07 -10.69
C GLY A 483 -45.74 2.23 -9.58
N THR A 484 -44.87 1.27 -9.90
CA THR A 484 -44.02 0.59 -8.90
C THR A 484 -43.10 1.59 -8.19
N GLU A 485 -42.98 1.48 -6.85
CA GLU A 485 -42.13 2.32 -5.99
C GLU A 485 -40.65 2.25 -6.41
N GLN A 486 -39.92 3.36 -6.31
CA GLN A 486 -38.51 3.43 -6.74
C GLN A 486 -37.58 2.52 -5.91
N SER A 487 -37.88 2.34 -4.63
CA SER A 487 -37.16 1.42 -3.73
C SER A 487 -37.26 -0.05 -4.16
N GLU A 488 -38.35 -0.44 -4.85
CA GLU A 488 -38.49 -1.78 -5.42
C GLU A 488 -37.71 -1.94 -6.73
N LEU A 489 -37.54 -0.85 -7.48
CA LEU A 489 -36.83 -0.82 -8.77
C LEU A 489 -35.30 -0.84 -8.62
N LEU A 490 -34.77 -0.41 -7.48
CA LEU A 490 -33.34 -0.36 -7.16
C LEU A 490 -33.08 -0.90 -5.74
N PRO A 491 -33.15 -2.23 -5.53
CA PRO A 491 -33.04 -2.82 -4.20
C PRO A 491 -31.66 -2.64 -3.55
N GLU A 492 -30.60 -2.41 -4.33
CA GLU A 492 -29.23 -2.20 -3.83
C GLU A 492 -28.99 -0.79 -3.30
N ALA A 493 -29.85 0.18 -3.64
CA ALA A 493 -29.67 1.58 -3.28
C ALA A 493 -29.69 1.80 -1.76
N GLU A 494 -30.61 1.16 -1.04
CA GLU A 494 -30.79 1.35 0.40
C GLU A 494 -29.51 1.01 1.17
N GLN A 495 -28.97 -0.20 0.96
CA GLN A 495 -27.75 -0.63 1.62
C GLN A 495 -26.55 0.23 1.18
N PHE A 496 -26.43 0.55 -0.11
CA PHE A 496 -25.33 1.36 -0.62
C PHE A 496 -25.27 2.76 0.03
N PHE A 497 -26.39 3.49 0.07
CA PHE A 497 -26.44 4.84 0.62
C PHE A 497 -26.29 4.84 2.14
N GLN A 498 -26.81 3.82 2.82
CA GLN A 498 -26.63 3.66 4.26
C GLN A 498 -25.15 3.44 4.61
N ASP A 499 -24.49 2.52 3.90
CA ASP A 499 -23.09 2.16 4.17
C ASP A 499 -22.11 3.26 3.76
N ASN A 500 -22.36 3.96 2.64
CA ASN A 500 -21.41 4.93 2.08
C ASN A 500 -21.68 6.39 2.46
N TYR A 501 -22.94 6.78 2.63
CA TYR A 501 -23.37 8.17 2.85
C TYR A 501 -24.15 8.39 4.15
N GLY A 502 -24.50 7.33 4.89
CA GLY A 502 -25.26 7.43 6.13
C GLY A 502 -26.71 7.87 5.95
N LEU A 503 -27.28 7.68 4.76
CA LEU A 503 -28.65 8.09 4.39
C LEU A 503 -29.46 6.88 3.89
N SER A 504 -30.78 6.91 4.04
CA SER A 504 -31.65 5.97 3.33
C SER A 504 -31.73 6.29 1.84
N ALA A 505 -32.20 5.34 1.02
CA ALA A 505 -32.37 5.56 -0.42
C ALA A 505 -33.30 6.74 -0.71
N ASP A 506 -34.37 6.91 0.06
CA ASP A 506 -35.32 8.02 -0.12
C ASP A 506 -34.69 9.39 0.21
N GLU A 507 -33.76 9.43 1.17
CA GLU A 507 -33.06 10.66 1.54
C GLU A 507 -31.91 11.02 0.58
N SER A 508 -31.45 10.07 -0.23
CA SER A 508 -30.36 10.27 -1.21
C SER A 508 -30.66 11.40 -2.20
N VAL A 509 -31.93 11.73 -2.46
CA VAL A 509 -32.34 12.85 -3.32
C VAL A 509 -31.75 14.18 -2.83
N LYS A 510 -31.55 14.34 -1.51
CA LYS A 510 -30.92 15.53 -0.92
C LYS A 510 -29.45 15.66 -1.30
N LEU A 511 -28.76 14.58 -1.67
CA LEU A 511 -27.35 14.61 -2.09
C LEU A 511 -27.13 15.44 -3.36
N LYS A 512 -28.18 15.74 -4.12
CA LYS A 512 -28.10 16.69 -5.24
C LYS A 512 -27.74 18.11 -4.76
N GLU A 513 -28.10 18.47 -3.54
CA GLU A 513 -27.77 19.77 -2.96
C GLU A 513 -26.32 19.81 -2.49
N VAL A 514 -25.54 20.81 -2.92
CA VAL A 514 -24.11 20.92 -2.59
C VAL A 514 -23.86 20.98 -1.08
N LEU A 515 -24.74 21.62 -0.31
CA LEU A 515 -24.61 21.70 1.15
C LEU A 515 -24.81 20.34 1.82
N SER A 516 -25.85 19.62 1.43
CA SER A 516 -26.19 18.29 1.95
C SER A 516 -25.10 17.27 1.56
N PHE A 517 -24.63 17.30 0.31
CA PHE A 517 -23.50 16.48 -0.14
C PHE A 517 -22.20 16.79 0.62
N GLY A 518 -21.90 18.08 0.83
CA GLY A 518 -20.73 18.52 1.59
C GLY A 518 -20.79 18.08 3.06
N GLN A 519 -21.97 18.05 3.68
CA GLN A 519 -22.15 17.56 5.05
C GLN A 519 -21.88 16.05 5.19
N GLN A 520 -22.38 15.24 4.26
CA GLN A 520 -22.20 13.78 4.33
C GLN A 520 -20.79 13.33 3.95
N THR A 521 -20.18 14.01 2.97
CA THR A 521 -18.83 13.67 2.51
C THR A 521 -17.75 14.36 3.33
N GLY A 522 -18.04 15.47 4.01
CA GLY A 522 -17.06 16.36 4.64
C GLY A 522 -16.30 17.25 3.65
N SER A 523 -16.81 17.41 2.43
CA SER A 523 -16.15 18.17 1.35
C SER A 523 -16.62 19.64 1.33
N LYS A 524 -15.71 20.57 1.03
CA LYS A 524 -16.04 21.98 0.81
C LYS A 524 -16.43 22.22 -0.64
N VAL A 525 -17.06 23.36 -0.91
CA VAL A 525 -17.46 23.75 -2.28
C VAL A 525 -16.26 23.81 -3.23
N THR A 526 -15.12 24.33 -2.78
CA THR A 526 -13.87 24.37 -3.57
C THR A 526 -13.37 22.97 -3.93
N ASP A 527 -13.53 22.01 -3.02
CA ASP A 527 -13.11 20.63 -3.23
C ASP A 527 -14.01 19.98 -4.30
N LEU A 528 -15.30 20.34 -4.32
CA LEU A 528 -16.24 19.90 -5.35
C LEU A 528 -15.98 20.54 -6.72
N GLU A 529 -15.61 21.83 -6.76
CA GLU A 529 -15.18 22.49 -8.00
C GLU A 529 -13.93 21.80 -8.59
N HIS A 530 -12.98 21.39 -7.74
CA HIS A 530 -11.85 20.57 -8.15
C HIS A 530 -12.25 19.16 -8.60
N LEU A 531 -13.10 18.46 -7.84
CA LEU A 531 -13.60 17.12 -8.16
C LEU A 531 -14.25 17.08 -9.54
N PHE A 532 -15.05 18.10 -9.85
CA PHE A 532 -15.78 18.19 -11.12
C PHE A 532 -14.99 18.88 -12.23
N SER A 533 -13.78 19.39 -11.94
CA SER A 533 -12.99 20.22 -12.86
C SER A 533 -13.84 21.35 -13.46
N SER A 534 -14.57 22.05 -12.59
CA SER A 534 -15.51 23.12 -12.95
C SER A 534 -15.06 24.48 -12.38
N GLY A 535 -15.68 25.56 -12.86
CA GLY A 535 -15.30 26.93 -12.47
C GLY A 535 -13.86 27.26 -12.86
N ASP A 536 -13.02 27.64 -11.89
CA ASP A 536 -11.62 28.00 -12.10
C ASP A 536 -10.71 26.79 -12.45
N PHE A 537 -11.22 25.57 -12.29
CA PHE A 537 -10.50 24.32 -12.54
C PHE A 537 -10.91 23.63 -13.84
N GLN A 538 -11.53 24.37 -14.76
CA GLN A 538 -11.85 23.85 -16.09
C GLN A 538 -10.58 23.35 -16.80
N PRO A 539 -10.68 22.22 -17.52
CA PRO A 539 -9.56 21.69 -18.26
C PRO A 539 -9.17 22.66 -19.39
N LEU A 540 -7.87 22.78 -19.61
CA LEU A 540 -7.27 23.49 -20.73
C LEU A 540 -6.43 22.51 -21.56
N ILE A 541 -6.28 22.85 -22.83
CA ILE A 541 -5.56 22.04 -23.81
C ILE A 541 -4.34 22.77 -24.33
N SER A 542 -3.28 22.03 -24.61
CA SER A 542 -2.11 22.57 -25.30
C SER A 542 -2.49 23.12 -26.68
N PRO A 543 -2.12 24.37 -27.01
CA PRO A 543 -2.31 24.91 -28.37
C PRO A 543 -1.38 24.24 -29.39
N ASN A 544 -0.43 23.41 -28.95
CA ASN A 544 0.59 22.77 -29.77
C ASN A 544 0.28 21.30 -30.07
N VAL A 545 -0.92 20.82 -29.75
CA VAL A 545 -1.36 19.45 -30.05
C VAL A 545 -2.63 19.50 -30.88
N VAL A 546 -2.59 18.88 -32.06
CA VAL A 546 -3.74 18.75 -32.96
C VAL A 546 -4.37 17.38 -32.77
N PHE A 547 -5.67 17.35 -32.52
CA PHE A 547 -6.43 16.13 -32.31
C PHE A 547 -7.03 15.66 -33.62
N SER A 548 -7.05 14.34 -33.86
CA SER A 548 -7.54 13.79 -35.13
C SER A 548 -9.05 13.68 -35.19
N ASN A 549 -9.75 13.71 -34.05
CA ASN A 549 -11.20 13.66 -34.03
C ASN A 549 -11.80 14.98 -34.51
N SER A 550 -12.29 14.96 -35.74
CA SER A 550 -12.79 16.14 -36.43
C SER A 550 -14.12 16.68 -35.90
N ILE A 551 -14.77 15.99 -34.93
CA ILE A 551 -16.02 16.49 -34.31
C ILE A 551 -15.84 17.81 -33.58
N PHE A 552 -14.64 18.06 -33.04
CA PHE A 552 -14.33 19.27 -32.27
C PHE A 552 -14.02 20.48 -33.18
N ASP A 553 -13.63 20.24 -34.43
CA ASP A 553 -13.31 21.29 -35.41
C ASP A 553 -14.42 21.48 -36.46
N SER A 554 -15.37 20.55 -36.59
CA SER A 554 -16.42 20.57 -37.61
C SER A 554 -17.58 21.53 -37.30
N GLY A 555 -17.67 22.01 -36.05
CA GLY A 555 -18.79 22.81 -35.56
C GLY A 555 -20.12 22.05 -35.44
N GLN A 556 -20.10 20.71 -35.48
CA GLN A 556 -21.29 19.86 -35.43
C GLN A 556 -21.71 19.41 -34.03
N THR A 557 -20.89 19.71 -33.00
CA THR A 557 -21.20 19.42 -31.60
C THR A 557 -21.46 20.70 -30.81
N SER A 558 -22.39 20.64 -29.86
CA SER A 558 -22.61 21.71 -28.87
C SER A 558 -21.70 21.59 -27.65
N GLU A 559 -20.97 20.48 -27.53
CA GLU A 559 -20.12 20.20 -26.39
C GLU A 559 -18.86 21.08 -26.41
N HIS A 560 -18.46 21.54 -25.22
CA HIS A 560 -17.21 22.27 -25.06
C HIS A 560 -16.01 21.32 -25.12
N PHE A 561 -14.93 21.75 -25.75
CA PHE A 561 -13.68 21.01 -25.78
C PHE A 561 -12.51 21.88 -25.32
N PRO A 562 -11.68 21.41 -24.37
CA PRO A 562 -11.82 20.17 -23.60
C PRO A 562 -12.95 20.24 -22.56
N ALA A 563 -13.34 19.09 -22.02
CA ALA A 563 -14.40 18.95 -21.01
C ALA A 563 -13.93 18.07 -19.85
N PRO A 564 -14.59 18.08 -18.67
CA PRO A 564 -14.16 17.28 -17.52
C PRO A 564 -14.03 15.77 -17.79
N TYR A 565 -14.83 15.21 -18.70
CA TYR A 565 -14.74 13.81 -19.12
C TYR A 565 -13.54 13.51 -20.03
N HIS A 566 -12.79 14.53 -20.48
CA HIS A 566 -11.51 14.39 -21.18
C HIS A 566 -10.30 14.47 -20.24
N TYR A 567 -10.37 15.30 -19.20
CA TYR A 567 -9.32 15.49 -18.21
C TYR A 567 -9.88 16.01 -16.89
N GLY A 568 -9.42 15.46 -15.77
CA GLY A 568 -9.69 15.92 -14.42
C GLY A 568 -10.94 15.31 -13.78
N GLY A 569 -11.91 14.86 -14.58
CA GLY A 569 -13.09 14.11 -14.15
C GLY A 569 -13.40 12.92 -15.06
N VAL A 570 -12.40 12.30 -15.68
CA VAL A 570 -12.58 11.17 -16.61
C VAL A 570 -13.16 9.96 -15.87
N TYR A 571 -12.62 9.63 -14.69
CA TYR A 571 -13.06 8.49 -13.89
C TYR A 571 -14.50 8.64 -13.42
N ILE A 572 -14.88 9.80 -12.88
CA ILE A 572 -16.22 10.03 -12.30
C ILE A 572 -17.32 10.10 -13.37
N ASN A 573 -17.01 10.60 -14.56
CA ASN A 573 -17.98 10.69 -15.66
C ASN A 573 -18.03 9.40 -16.51
N ALA A 574 -16.97 8.58 -16.49
CA ALA A 574 -16.91 7.27 -17.13
C ALA A 574 -17.37 7.23 -18.61
N GLY A 575 -17.03 8.27 -19.39
CA GLY A 575 -17.42 8.37 -20.80
C GLY A 575 -18.84 8.91 -21.07
N GLN A 576 -19.55 9.37 -20.04
CA GLN A 576 -20.80 10.11 -20.17
C GLN A 576 -20.52 11.60 -20.43
N LEU A 577 -21.12 12.18 -21.48
CA LEU A 577 -20.83 13.55 -21.95
C LEU A 577 -21.40 14.65 -21.05
N ASP A 578 -22.50 14.37 -20.36
CA ASP A 578 -23.12 15.28 -19.40
C ASP A 578 -22.25 15.37 -18.13
N ALA A 579 -21.16 16.14 -18.20
CA ALA A 579 -20.21 16.25 -17.11
C ALA A 579 -20.87 16.75 -15.81
N LEU A 580 -20.54 16.11 -14.69
CA LEU A 580 -20.89 16.61 -13.36
C LEU A 580 -20.43 18.08 -13.22
N ASN A 581 -21.33 18.95 -12.79
CA ASN A 581 -21.04 20.38 -12.61
C ASN A 581 -21.91 20.98 -11.50
N ILE A 582 -21.52 22.15 -11.00
CA ILE A 582 -22.29 22.91 -10.01
C ILE A 582 -23.14 23.95 -10.73
N VAL A 583 -24.46 23.82 -10.60
CA VAL A 583 -25.43 24.76 -11.16
C VAL A 583 -26.10 25.57 -10.06
N ARG A 584 -26.49 26.81 -10.38
CA ARG A 584 -27.26 27.67 -9.47
C ARG A 584 -28.74 27.53 -9.82
N THR A 585 -29.53 27.09 -8.86
CA THR A 585 -30.99 27.01 -8.92
C THR A 585 -31.62 28.05 -8.00
N ASP A 586 -32.93 28.26 -8.10
CA ASP A 586 -33.67 29.16 -7.21
C ASP A 586 -33.61 28.70 -5.73
N SER A 587 -33.39 27.40 -5.51
CA SER A 587 -33.25 26.73 -4.20
C SER A 587 -31.82 26.72 -3.64
N GLY A 588 -30.79 27.03 -4.44
CA GLY A 588 -29.40 27.03 -3.98
C GLY A 588 -28.39 26.60 -5.05
N ARG A 589 -27.31 25.94 -4.62
CA ARG A 589 -26.34 25.29 -5.53
C ARG A 589 -26.61 23.80 -5.55
N GLU A 590 -26.83 23.25 -6.73
CA GLU A 590 -27.08 21.82 -6.96
C GLU A 590 -25.99 21.23 -7.85
N ILE A 591 -25.79 19.92 -7.72
CA ILE A 591 -24.94 19.12 -8.59
C ILE A 591 -25.81 18.64 -9.75
N ASP A 592 -25.41 18.98 -10.97
CA ASP A 592 -26.09 18.55 -12.19
C ASP A 592 -25.60 17.17 -12.66
N ALA A 593 -26.42 16.48 -13.46
CA ALA A 593 -26.11 15.18 -14.05
C ALA A 593 -25.74 14.07 -13.04
N VAL A 594 -26.29 14.12 -11.82
CA VAL A 594 -26.08 13.08 -10.80
C VAL A 594 -26.80 11.78 -11.13
N SER A 595 -26.18 10.65 -10.75
CA SER A 595 -26.77 9.31 -10.82
C SER A 595 -26.19 8.42 -9.73
N ASP A 596 -26.88 7.33 -9.37
CA ASP A 596 -26.40 6.37 -8.35
C ASP A 596 -25.01 5.80 -8.68
N PHE A 597 -24.78 5.53 -9.97
CA PHE A 597 -23.47 5.11 -10.49
C PHE A 597 -22.38 6.17 -10.26
N ARG A 598 -22.70 7.46 -10.47
CA ARG A 598 -21.77 8.55 -10.19
C ARG A 598 -21.56 8.77 -8.71
N TYR A 599 -22.55 8.53 -7.85
CA TYR A 599 -22.38 8.57 -6.39
C TYR A 599 -21.42 7.49 -5.89
N ASP A 600 -21.44 6.27 -6.45
CA ASP A 600 -20.44 5.23 -6.16
C ASP A 600 -19.02 5.69 -6.53
N ARG A 601 -18.84 6.18 -7.77
CA ARG A 601 -17.54 6.67 -8.23
C ARG A 601 -17.03 7.87 -7.44
N MET A 602 -17.89 8.85 -7.15
CA MET A 602 -17.54 10.01 -6.31
C MET A 602 -17.15 9.55 -4.90
N SER A 603 -17.87 8.61 -4.30
CA SER A 603 -17.53 8.07 -2.98
C SER A 603 -16.11 7.49 -2.96
N ARG A 604 -15.79 6.62 -3.91
CA ARG A 604 -14.46 6.01 -4.04
C ARG A 604 -13.37 7.05 -4.32
N PHE A 605 -13.64 7.97 -5.23
CA PHE A 605 -12.66 8.95 -5.68
C PHE A 605 -12.35 9.99 -4.59
N ILE A 606 -13.35 10.46 -3.84
CA ILE A 606 -13.15 11.36 -2.68
C ILE A 606 -12.32 10.66 -1.60
N ARG A 607 -12.60 9.39 -1.30
CA ARG A 607 -11.84 8.62 -0.32
C ARG A 607 -10.39 8.43 -0.76
N LEU A 608 -10.18 8.01 -2.00
CA LEU A 608 -8.86 7.79 -2.57
C LEU A 608 -8.01 9.08 -2.61
N GLN A 609 -8.64 10.21 -2.92
CA GLN A 609 -8.01 11.53 -2.86
C GLN A 609 -7.49 11.86 -1.46
N ARG A 610 -8.26 11.55 -0.42
CA ARG A 610 -7.85 11.79 0.98
C ARG A 610 -6.73 10.88 1.43
N TRP A 611 -6.70 9.63 0.96
CA TRP A 611 -5.65 8.68 1.35
C TRP A 611 -4.31 8.96 0.66
N LEU A 612 -4.32 9.40 -0.60
CA LEU A 612 -3.11 9.71 -1.36
C LEU A 612 -2.65 11.16 -1.21
N GLU A 613 -3.54 12.05 -0.78
CA GLU A 613 -3.32 13.50 -0.63
C GLU A 613 -2.91 14.20 -1.95
N LEU A 614 -3.38 13.68 -3.09
CA LEU A 614 -3.16 14.28 -4.40
C LEU A 614 -4.30 15.22 -4.79
N PRO A 615 -4.06 16.24 -5.63
CA PRO A 615 -5.12 16.97 -6.32
C PRO A 615 -5.97 16.06 -7.20
N TYR A 616 -7.29 16.31 -7.27
CA TYR A 616 -8.22 15.46 -8.04
C TYR A 616 -7.80 15.25 -9.50
N HIS A 617 -7.36 16.29 -10.21
CA HIS A 617 -6.94 16.17 -11.62
C HIS A 617 -5.70 15.27 -11.82
N GLN A 618 -4.74 15.31 -10.89
CA GLN A 618 -3.55 14.44 -10.94
C GLN A 618 -3.92 13.00 -10.60
N LEU A 619 -4.81 12.82 -9.62
CA LEU A 619 -5.32 11.50 -9.27
C LEU A 619 -6.13 10.87 -10.42
N ASP A 620 -7.01 11.65 -11.05
CA ASP A 620 -7.77 11.24 -12.23
C ASP A 620 -6.82 10.81 -13.35
N LEU A 621 -5.79 11.61 -13.64
CA LEU A 621 -4.77 11.28 -14.63
C LEU A 621 -4.04 9.96 -14.31
N LEU A 622 -3.61 9.76 -13.06
CA LEU A 622 -2.89 8.53 -12.66
C LEU A 622 -3.76 7.29 -12.81
N ILE A 623 -4.97 7.33 -12.27
CA ILE A 623 -5.91 6.20 -12.29
C ILE A 623 -6.32 5.89 -13.73
N THR A 624 -6.67 6.91 -14.51
CA THR A 624 -7.14 6.71 -15.87
C THR A 624 -6.02 6.26 -16.81
N SER A 625 -4.77 6.69 -16.57
CA SER A 625 -3.60 6.19 -17.30
C SER A 625 -3.37 4.71 -17.01
N ALA A 626 -3.45 4.29 -15.75
CA ALA A 626 -3.34 2.88 -15.36
C ALA A 626 -4.46 2.04 -15.99
N ILE A 627 -5.72 2.49 -15.88
CA ILE A 627 -6.87 1.82 -16.47
C ILE A 627 -6.75 1.70 -18.00
N LYS A 628 -6.36 2.78 -18.71
CA LYS A 628 -6.20 2.78 -20.17
C LYS A 628 -5.04 1.89 -20.64
N SER A 629 -4.07 1.61 -19.77
CA SER A 629 -2.99 0.65 -20.04
C SER A 629 -3.38 -0.82 -19.78
N GLU A 630 -4.59 -1.08 -19.29
CA GLU A 630 -5.14 -2.43 -19.16
C GLU A 630 -5.88 -2.85 -20.44
N SER A 631 -5.62 -4.06 -20.93
CA SER A 631 -6.21 -4.55 -22.19
C SER A 631 -7.72 -4.83 -22.13
N LYS A 632 -8.29 -4.98 -20.93
CA LYS A 632 -9.69 -5.44 -20.71
C LYS A 632 -10.55 -4.53 -19.81
N ASN A 633 -10.09 -3.32 -19.47
CA ASN A 633 -10.78 -2.41 -18.53
C ASN A 633 -11.40 -1.21 -19.26
N THR A 634 -12.48 -1.49 -20.00
CA THR A 634 -13.18 -0.49 -20.83
C THR A 634 -14.35 0.17 -20.09
N ASP A 635 -14.70 -0.34 -18.91
CA ASP A 635 -15.69 0.21 -17.98
C ASP A 635 -15.10 1.30 -17.05
N LEU A 636 -13.82 1.61 -17.19
CA LEU A 636 -13.09 2.58 -16.38
C LEU A 636 -13.18 2.27 -14.87
N ALA A 637 -13.14 1.00 -14.47
CA ALA A 637 -13.20 0.58 -13.08
C ALA A 637 -11.79 0.60 -12.44
N ILE A 638 -11.71 0.88 -11.14
CA ILE A 638 -10.44 0.73 -10.40
C ILE A 638 -10.21 -0.77 -10.20
N SER A 639 -9.14 -1.29 -10.79
CA SER A 639 -8.77 -2.70 -10.72
C SER A 639 -7.57 -2.93 -9.81
N ASN A 640 -7.21 -4.20 -9.60
CA ASN A 640 -5.95 -4.55 -8.94
C ASN A 640 -4.73 -3.99 -9.68
N ASN A 641 -4.75 -3.89 -11.01
CA ASN A 641 -3.65 -3.29 -11.78
C ASN A 641 -3.56 -1.77 -11.53
N THR A 642 -4.70 -1.11 -11.37
CA THR A 642 -4.73 0.30 -10.96
C THR A 642 -4.07 0.49 -9.58
N LEU A 643 -4.38 -0.39 -8.61
CA LEU A 643 -3.74 -0.35 -7.30
C LEU A 643 -2.24 -0.64 -7.35
N ARG A 644 -1.80 -1.61 -8.17
CA ARG A 644 -0.36 -1.91 -8.40
C ARG A 644 0.38 -0.68 -8.94
N ALA A 645 -0.21 0.03 -9.90
CA ALA A 645 0.35 1.25 -10.47
C ALA A 645 0.43 2.39 -9.42
N LEU A 646 -0.61 2.57 -8.61
CA LEU A 646 -0.61 3.55 -7.52
C LEU A 646 0.45 3.23 -6.45
N GLY A 647 0.65 1.94 -6.15
CA GLY A 647 1.68 1.49 -5.23
C GLY A 647 3.09 1.81 -5.72
N LEU A 648 3.41 1.45 -6.97
CA LEU A 648 4.70 1.79 -7.56
C LEU A 648 4.90 3.31 -7.62
N PHE A 649 3.86 4.07 -8.02
CA PHE A 649 3.93 5.52 -8.01
C PHE A 649 4.24 6.08 -6.62
N ARG A 650 3.59 5.59 -5.57
CA ARG A 650 3.80 6.06 -4.19
C ARG A 650 5.24 5.78 -3.73
N HIS A 651 5.75 4.59 -4.01
CA HIS A 651 7.14 4.22 -3.72
C HIS A 651 8.12 5.17 -4.44
N LEU A 652 7.99 5.30 -5.76
CA LEU A 652 8.89 6.13 -6.56
C LEU A 652 8.76 7.63 -6.25
N SER A 653 7.56 8.09 -5.87
CA SER A 653 7.34 9.48 -5.44
C SER A 653 8.00 9.76 -4.09
N THR A 654 7.99 8.78 -3.18
CA THR A 654 8.65 8.90 -1.87
C THR A 654 10.17 8.88 -2.00
N GLN A 655 10.72 7.92 -2.77
CA GLN A 655 12.18 7.74 -2.90
C GLN A 655 12.83 8.73 -3.89
N TYR A 656 12.19 8.99 -5.04
CA TYR A 656 12.77 9.76 -6.15
C TYR A 656 12.00 11.03 -6.54
N LYS A 657 10.94 11.39 -5.81
CA LYS A 657 10.12 12.60 -6.07
C LYS A 657 9.49 12.63 -7.47
N VAL A 658 9.08 11.47 -7.98
CA VAL A 658 8.36 11.35 -9.26
C VAL A 658 7.03 12.11 -9.22
N LEU A 659 6.77 12.89 -10.27
CA LEU A 659 5.52 13.63 -10.47
C LEU A 659 4.42 12.73 -11.06
N PRO A 660 3.13 12.94 -10.71
CA PRO A 660 2.01 12.20 -11.28
C PRO A 660 1.99 12.17 -12.81
N GLU A 661 2.25 13.32 -13.44
CA GLU A 661 2.24 13.47 -14.90
C GLU A 661 3.38 12.71 -15.58
N ALA A 662 4.55 12.66 -14.93
CA ALA A 662 5.69 11.91 -15.42
C ALA A 662 5.40 10.40 -15.39
N PHE A 663 4.86 9.90 -14.27
CA PHE A 663 4.51 8.49 -14.11
C PHE A 663 3.37 8.07 -15.06
N ALA A 664 2.35 8.92 -15.23
CA ALA A 664 1.29 8.72 -16.22
C ALA A 664 1.85 8.59 -17.66
N GLY A 665 2.85 9.41 -18.01
CA GLY A 665 3.60 9.30 -19.26
C GLY A 665 4.36 7.97 -19.42
N TRP A 666 4.73 7.33 -18.31
CA TRP A 666 5.43 6.05 -18.32
C TRP A 666 4.53 4.85 -18.55
N ILE A 667 3.34 4.86 -17.97
CA ILE A 667 2.42 3.71 -18.09
C ILE A 667 1.43 3.88 -19.25
N TYR A 668 1.24 5.10 -19.75
CA TYR A 668 0.32 5.37 -20.85
C TYR A 668 0.87 6.42 -21.83
N GLN A 669 0.56 7.71 -21.61
CA GLN A 669 0.90 8.82 -22.51
C GLN A 669 1.12 10.13 -21.76
N ILE A 670 1.95 11.01 -22.32
CA ILE A 670 2.16 12.38 -21.83
C ILE A 670 0.85 13.17 -21.99
N THR A 671 0.38 13.80 -20.92
CA THR A 671 -0.85 14.59 -20.97
C THR A 671 -0.67 15.92 -21.75
N PRO A 672 -1.52 16.19 -22.76
CA PRO A 672 -1.61 17.49 -23.42
C PRO A 672 -2.55 18.46 -22.69
N PHE A 673 -3.14 18.03 -21.56
CA PHE A 673 -4.12 18.79 -20.79
C PHE A 673 -3.50 19.35 -19.50
N SER A 674 -4.17 20.36 -18.95
CA SER A 674 -3.94 20.92 -17.62
C SER A 674 -5.24 21.46 -17.05
N ILE A 675 -5.26 21.86 -15.79
CA ILE A 675 -6.35 22.66 -15.21
C ILE A 675 -5.88 24.07 -14.89
N SER A 676 -6.82 25.02 -14.90
CA SER A 676 -6.58 26.44 -14.60
C SER A 676 -5.50 27.05 -15.52
N ASN A 677 -4.93 28.22 -15.17
CA ASN A 677 -3.88 28.87 -15.97
C ASN A 677 -2.50 28.17 -15.94
N ASN A 678 -2.46 26.86 -15.65
CA ASN A 678 -1.22 26.08 -15.68
C ASN A 678 -0.81 25.76 -17.13
N ILE A 679 0.47 25.52 -17.34
CA ILE A 679 1.00 25.09 -18.65
C ILE A 679 0.83 23.57 -18.74
N PRO A 680 0.24 23.00 -19.81
CA PRO A 680 0.15 21.56 -20.03
C PRO A 680 1.51 20.84 -19.95
N PHE A 681 1.52 19.60 -19.44
CA PHE A 681 2.77 18.86 -19.22
C PHE A 681 3.58 18.66 -20.51
N PHE A 682 2.92 18.40 -21.65
CA PHE A 682 3.57 18.40 -22.96
C PHE A 682 4.35 19.69 -23.25
N ASP A 683 3.72 20.85 -23.03
CA ASP A 683 4.36 22.15 -23.26
C ASP A 683 5.45 22.45 -22.24
N GLN A 684 5.30 21.95 -21.01
CA GLN A 684 6.35 22.02 -19.99
C GLN A 684 7.62 21.32 -20.46
N LEU A 685 7.48 20.16 -21.09
CA LEU A 685 8.63 19.38 -21.58
C LEU A 685 9.23 19.96 -22.86
N PHE A 686 8.41 20.24 -23.87
CA PHE A 686 8.91 20.50 -25.22
C PHE A 686 8.93 21.98 -25.63
N ASN A 687 8.19 22.85 -24.92
CA ASN A 687 7.92 24.23 -25.37
C ASN A 687 8.23 25.34 -24.34
N GLN A 688 8.85 25.03 -23.18
CA GLN A 688 9.15 26.03 -22.14
C GLN A 688 10.17 27.09 -22.55
N SER A 689 11.16 26.72 -23.35
CA SER A 689 12.26 27.59 -23.72
C SER A 689 12.07 28.15 -25.12
N LYS A 690 12.21 29.47 -25.30
CA LYS A 690 12.24 30.12 -26.63
C LYS A 690 13.55 29.81 -27.38
N LEU A 691 14.03 28.57 -27.32
CA LEU A 691 15.19 28.08 -28.08
C LEU A 691 14.91 28.06 -29.58
N PHE A 692 13.62 28.01 -29.96
CA PHE A 692 13.17 27.95 -31.35
C PHE A 692 12.14 29.05 -31.62
N ASP A 693 12.14 29.57 -32.85
CA ASP A 693 11.17 30.59 -33.30
C ASP A 693 9.72 30.08 -33.33
N GLN A 694 9.54 28.77 -33.42
CA GLN A 694 8.23 28.10 -33.40
C GLN A 694 8.25 26.95 -32.40
N PRO A 695 7.14 26.74 -31.66
CA PRO A 695 6.99 25.59 -30.77
C PRO A 695 6.97 24.27 -31.56
N LEU A 696 7.19 23.16 -30.86
CA LEU A 696 6.95 21.82 -31.40
C LEU A 696 5.44 21.58 -31.43
N ILE A 697 4.91 21.36 -32.64
CA ILE A 697 3.49 21.07 -32.86
C ILE A 697 3.32 19.60 -33.22
N LEU A 698 2.44 18.89 -32.51
CA LEU A 698 2.02 17.52 -32.82
C LEU A 698 0.83 17.56 -33.77
N ASP A 699 1.11 17.52 -35.07
CA ASP A 699 0.10 17.63 -36.14
C ASP A 699 -0.17 16.31 -36.89
N GLY A 700 0.38 15.19 -36.41
CA GLY A 700 0.19 13.88 -37.02
C GLY A 700 0.93 13.68 -38.35
N LYS A 701 1.76 14.62 -38.81
CA LYS A 701 2.53 14.45 -40.05
C LYS A 701 3.76 13.55 -39.84
N GLU A 702 4.10 12.80 -40.88
CA GLU A 702 5.36 12.05 -40.97
C GLU A 702 6.55 13.00 -41.12
N PHE A 703 7.67 12.66 -40.48
CA PHE A 703 8.96 13.31 -40.67
C PHE A 703 10.08 12.27 -40.73
N ASN A 704 11.12 12.56 -41.52
CA ASN A 704 12.30 11.72 -41.60
C ASN A 704 13.32 12.17 -40.55
N TYR A 705 13.69 11.28 -39.64
CA TYR A 705 14.61 11.61 -38.55
C TYR A 705 16.09 11.43 -38.90
N THR A 706 16.39 10.90 -40.09
CA THR A 706 17.77 10.77 -40.62
C THR A 706 18.21 12.01 -41.40
N GLU A 707 17.32 12.96 -41.65
CA GLU A 707 17.62 14.21 -42.34
C GLU A 707 18.47 15.15 -41.50
N ASN A 708 19.55 15.67 -42.08
CA ASN A 708 20.45 16.63 -41.43
C ASN A 708 19.98 18.09 -41.56
N GLN A 709 19.09 18.39 -42.52
CA GLN A 709 18.57 19.72 -42.81
C GLN A 709 17.08 19.64 -43.19
N GLY A 710 16.31 20.70 -42.93
CA GLY A 710 14.88 20.77 -43.22
C GLY A 710 13.99 20.74 -41.99
N GLU A 711 12.68 20.56 -42.21
CA GLU A 711 11.68 20.51 -41.12
C GLU A 711 11.82 19.26 -40.24
N GLY A 712 12.24 18.12 -40.81
CA GLY A 712 12.55 16.89 -40.06
C GLY A 712 13.68 17.10 -39.05
N ALA A 713 14.80 17.67 -39.50
CA ALA A 713 15.93 18.02 -38.64
C ALA A 713 15.57 19.01 -37.52
N LYS A 714 14.68 19.98 -37.80
CA LYS A 714 14.15 20.90 -36.79
C LYS A 714 13.33 20.17 -35.73
N THR A 715 12.44 19.27 -36.16
CA THR A 715 11.61 18.45 -35.27
C THR A 715 12.49 17.58 -34.35
N VAL A 716 13.53 16.94 -34.90
CA VAL A 716 14.48 16.15 -34.10
C VAL A 716 15.19 17.02 -33.06
N LYS A 717 15.64 18.23 -33.42
CA LYS A 717 16.28 19.16 -32.47
C LYS A 717 15.32 19.60 -31.36
N GLN A 718 14.05 19.84 -31.68
CA GLN A 718 13.02 20.17 -30.68
C GLN A 718 12.77 19.00 -29.72
N LEU A 719 12.67 17.77 -30.25
CA LEU A 719 12.53 16.55 -29.44
C LEU A 719 13.75 16.33 -28.55
N CYS A 720 14.96 16.50 -29.08
CA CYS A 720 16.21 16.39 -28.31
C CYS A 720 16.28 17.42 -27.19
N ALA A 721 15.88 18.67 -27.46
CA ALA A 721 15.86 19.74 -26.46
C ALA A 721 14.85 19.44 -25.33
N GLY A 722 13.64 19.01 -25.66
CA GLY A 722 12.62 18.70 -24.66
C GLY A 722 12.90 17.44 -23.85
N LEU A 723 13.53 16.43 -24.47
CA LEU A 723 13.99 15.24 -23.77
C LEU A 723 15.31 15.46 -23.02
N ALA A 724 16.00 16.58 -23.23
CA ALA A 724 17.35 16.87 -22.73
C ALA A 724 18.37 15.77 -23.11
N ILE A 725 18.42 15.41 -24.39
CA ILE A 725 19.35 14.41 -24.94
C ILE A 725 20.14 14.94 -26.14
N SER A 726 21.23 14.25 -26.48
CA SER A 726 22.05 14.54 -27.65
C SER A 726 21.43 13.99 -28.95
N LEU A 727 21.84 14.54 -30.09
CA LEU A 727 21.43 14.00 -31.41
C LEU A 727 21.92 12.56 -31.61
N SER A 728 23.10 12.21 -31.11
CA SER A 728 23.63 10.85 -31.16
C SER A 728 22.75 9.87 -30.36
N THR A 729 22.30 10.27 -29.17
CA THR A 729 21.37 9.46 -28.37
C THR A 729 20.05 9.28 -29.09
N PHE A 730 19.53 10.34 -29.71
CA PHE A 730 18.29 10.25 -30.50
C PHE A 730 18.41 9.25 -31.66
N GLN A 731 19.54 9.21 -32.36
CA GLN A 731 19.80 8.26 -33.44
C GLN A 731 19.84 6.80 -32.98
N VAL A 732 20.12 6.54 -31.70
CA VAL A 732 20.08 5.18 -31.10
C VAL A 732 18.65 4.79 -30.72
N ILE A 733 17.86 5.69 -30.13
CA ILE A 733 16.50 5.38 -29.63
C ILE A 733 15.41 5.45 -30.71
N ALA A 734 15.58 6.28 -31.75
CA ALA A 734 14.56 6.44 -32.79
C ALA A 734 14.28 5.15 -33.58
N PRO A 735 15.28 4.33 -33.98
CA PRO A 735 15.05 3.03 -34.61
C PRO A 735 14.28 2.05 -33.72
N VAL A 736 14.50 2.09 -32.41
CA VAL A 736 13.78 1.23 -31.44
C VAL A 736 12.29 1.56 -31.43
N VAL A 737 11.95 2.85 -31.46
CA VAL A 737 10.55 3.31 -31.55
C VAL A 737 9.94 3.01 -32.93
N GLU A 738 10.71 3.17 -34.01
CA GLU A 738 10.30 2.82 -35.37
C GLU A 738 9.93 1.34 -35.48
N ASN A 739 10.78 0.44 -34.98
CA ASN A 739 10.55 -1.00 -35.00
C ASN A 739 9.31 -1.39 -34.19
N ALA A 740 9.15 -0.84 -32.99
CA ALA A 740 7.99 -1.09 -32.14
C ALA A 740 6.67 -0.66 -32.82
N LEU A 741 6.70 0.42 -33.61
CA LEU A 741 5.55 0.93 -34.37
C LEU A 741 5.37 0.29 -35.75
N LYS A 742 6.34 -0.48 -36.23
CA LYS A 742 6.38 -1.08 -37.57
C LYS A 742 6.26 -0.04 -38.69
N PHE A 743 6.90 1.13 -38.51
CA PHE A 743 6.94 2.18 -39.53
C PHE A 743 7.97 1.91 -40.63
N SER A 744 7.91 2.70 -41.70
CA SER A 744 8.89 2.65 -42.78
C SER A 744 10.24 3.21 -42.34
N SER A 745 11.33 2.64 -42.85
CA SER A 745 12.69 2.97 -42.40
C SER A 745 13.02 4.46 -42.47
N GLY A 746 13.52 5.00 -41.37
CA GLY A 746 13.93 6.40 -41.19
C GLY A 746 12.79 7.37 -40.88
N LYS A 747 11.56 6.90 -40.60
CA LYS A 747 10.38 7.78 -40.46
C LYS A 747 9.65 7.63 -39.12
N LEU A 748 9.25 8.76 -38.56
CA LEU A 748 8.39 8.85 -37.37
C LEU A 748 7.23 9.83 -37.61
N VAL A 749 6.23 9.80 -36.74
CA VAL A 749 5.04 10.67 -36.82
C VAL A 749 5.01 11.63 -35.63
N ARG A 750 4.62 12.89 -35.86
CA ARG A 750 4.45 13.90 -34.79
C ARG A 750 3.14 13.72 -34.04
N ASN A 751 3.04 12.69 -33.20
CA ASN A 751 1.88 12.42 -32.35
C ASN A 751 2.28 12.13 -30.89
N LEU A 752 1.29 12.09 -29.99
CA LEU A 752 1.52 11.84 -28.56
C LEU A 752 2.11 10.45 -28.29
N ASP A 753 1.77 9.45 -29.12
CA ASP A 753 2.20 8.07 -28.94
C ASP A 753 3.72 7.90 -29.17
N VAL A 754 4.27 8.49 -30.24
CA VAL A 754 5.72 8.51 -30.52
C VAL A 754 6.47 9.28 -29.43
N VAL A 755 5.98 10.47 -29.06
CA VAL A 755 6.62 11.30 -28.05
C VAL A 755 6.62 10.62 -26.68
N SER A 756 5.54 9.94 -26.30
CA SER A 756 5.44 9.21 -25.04
C SER A 756 6.38 8.00 -24.98
N ARG A 757 6.57 7.28 -26.10
CA ARG A 757 7.58 6.20 -26.20
C ARG A 757 9.00 6.72 -26.03
N LEU A 758 9.34 7.81 -26.72
CA LEU A 758 10.66 8.44 -26.58
C LEU A 758 10.88 8.94 -25.14
N TYR A 759 9.84 9.52 -24.54
CA TYR A 759 9.88 9.97 -23.16
C TYR A 759 10.13 8.82 -22.18
N ARG A 760 9.44 7.68 -22.33
CA ARG A 760 9.67 6.46 -21.52
C ARG A 760 11.12 5.98 -21.58
N LEU A 761 11.62 5.79 -22.80
CA LEU A 761 12.99 5.31 -23.04
C LEU A 761 14.06 6.18 -22.40
N VAL A 762 13.79 7.48 -22.28
CA VAL A 762 14.75 8.46 -21.77
C VAL A 762 14.61 8.68 -20.27
N THR A 763 13.38 8.80 -19.77
CA THR A 763 13.13 9.24 -18.40
C THR A 763 13.14 8.12 -17.35
N ILE A 764 12.78 6.89 -17.71
CA ILE A 764 12.84 5.76 -16.77
C ILE A 764 14.31 5.48 -16.36
N PRO A 765 15.27 5.33 -17.29
CA PRO A 765 16.68 5.12 -16.90
C PRO A 765 17.29 6.33 -16.20
N ARG A 766 16.90 7.54 -16.61
CA ARG A 766 17.35 8.79 -16.00
C ARG A 766 16.96 8.90 -14.54
N LEU A 767 15.81 8.35 -14.14
CA LEU A 767 15.37 8.31 -12.74
C LEU A 767 16.47 7.71 -11.83
N PHE A 768 17.13 6.67 -12.34
CA PHE A 768 18.19 5.94 -11.64
C PHE A 768 19.61 6.43 -11.99
N GLY A 769 19.73 7.58 -12.67
CA GLY A 769 21.02 8.18 -13.01
C GLY A 769 21.71 7.64 -14.27
N TYR A 770 21.01 6.89 -15.12
CA TYR A 770 21.56 6.28 -16.34
C TYR A 770 21.12 6.97 -17.63
N SER A 771 21.89 6.77 -18.70
CA SER A 771 21.58 7.26 -20.05
C SER A 771 20.47 6.44 -20.72
N ALA A 772 19.95 6.90 -21.85
CA ALA A 772 18.92 6.16 -22.58
C ALA A 772 19.50 4.89 -23.23
N GLU A 773 20.75 4.94 -23.67
CA GLU A 773 21.52 3.82 -24.20
C GLU A 773 21.73 2.74 -23.14
N ASP A 774 22.10 3.14 -21.93
CA ASP A 774 22.18 2.24 -20.77
C ASP A 774 20.81 1.62 -20.45
N GLY A 775 19.74 2.41 -20.54
CA GLY A 775 18.37 1.95 -20.35
C GLY A 775 17.95 0.83 -21.30
N LEU A 776 18.32 0.94 -22.59
CA LEU A 776 18.07 -0.11 -23.58
C LEU A 776 18.81 -1.40 -23.22
N ILE A 777 20.06 -1.28 -22.75
CA ILE A 777 20.86 -2.42 -22.30
C ILE A 777 20.24 -3.07 -21.06
N LEU A 778 19.81 -2.29 -20.08
CA LEU A 778 19.17 -2.80 -18.86
C LEU A 778 17.85 -3.50 -19.16
N ALA A 779 17.02 -2.92 -20.03
CA ALA A 779 15.78 -3.55 -20.49
C ALA A 779 16.08 -4.87 -21.22
N ASP A 780 17.08 -4.89 -22.09
CA ASP A 780 17.51 -6.11 -22.77
C ASP A 780 17.99 -7.18 -21.78
N ILE A 781 18.77 -6.82 -20.77
CA ILE A 781 19.23 -7.76 -19.72
C ILE A 781 18.06 -8.37 -18.95
N LEU A 782 17.03 -7.58 -18.61
CA LEU A 782 15.90 -8.04 -17.79
C LEU A 782 14.81 -8.77 -18.58
N THR A 783 14.56 -8.37 -19.84
CA THR A 783 13.42 -8.85 -20.63
C THR A 783 13.80 -9.62 -21.91
N ASP A 784 15.10 -9.75 -22.21
CA ASP A 784 15.63 -10.29 -23.47
C ASP A 784 15.10 -9.56 -24.73
N LYS A 785 14.71 -8.29 -24.56
CA LYS A 785 14.07 -7.46 -25.59
C LYS A 785 14.49 -6.00 -25.43
N ASN A 786 15.39 -5.54 -26.29
CA ASN A 786 15.78 -4.13 -26.39
C ASN A 786 14.62 -3.16 -26.67
N GLU A 787 13.56 -3.60 -27.37
CA GLU A 787 12.39 -2.78 -27.73
C GLU A 787 11.32 -2.69 -26.64
N TYR A 788 11.51 -3.35 -25.49
CA TYR A 788 10.46 -3.50 -24.47
C TYR A 788 9.86 -2.16 -24.01
N LEU A 789 10.70 -1.19 -23.62
CA LEU A 789 10.27 0.12 -23.15
C LEU A 789 9.62 1.00 -24.25
N ALA A 790 9.85 0.65 -25.52
CA ALA A 790 9.22 1.30 -26.67
C ALA A 790 7.84 0.74 -26.99
N ASN A 791 7.47 -0.44 -26.48
CA ASN A 791 6.15 -1.02 -26.73
C ASN A 791 5.04 -0.23 -26.02
N ILE A 792 3.79 -0.55 -26.39
CA ILE A 792 2.61 -0.06 -25.66
C ILE A 792 2.61 -0.75 -24.30
N PRO A 793 2.63 -0.02 -23.18
CA PRO A 793 2.58 -0.66 -21.87
C PRO A 793 1.24 -1.39 -21.70
N ALA A 794 1.31 -2.67 -21.35
CA ALA A 794 0.13 -3.49 -21.06
C ALA A 794 0.23 -3.98 -19.62
N LEU A 795 -0.68 -3.49 -18.76
CA LEU A 795 -0.74 -3.93 -17.36
C LEU A 795 -1.48 -5.26 -17.23
N GLY A 796 -0.98 -6.12 -16.34
CA GLY A 796 -1.56 -7.44 -16.07
C GLY A 796 -1.00 -8.57 -16.95
N GLU A 797 -0.03 -8.29 -17.81
CA GLU A 797 0.75 -9.32 -18.50
C GLU A 797 1.93 -9.81 -17.64
N LYS A 798 2.48 -10.99 -17.97
CA LYS A 798 3.69 -11.49 -17.30
C LYS A 798 4.88 -10.58 -17.64
N ASN A 799 5.61 -10.12 -16.63
CA ASN A 799 6.67 -9.11 -16.75
C ASN A 799 6.13 -7.80 -17.35
N ASP A 800 5.13 -7.20 -16.70
CA ASP A 800 4.63 -5.89 -17.09
C ASP A 800 5.60 -4.75 -16.76
N ILE A 801 5.30 -3.56 -17.28
CA ILE A 801 6.17 -2.38 -17.14
C ILE A 801 6.44 -2.01 -15.68
N LEU A 802 5.47 -2.25 -14.78
CA LEU A 802 5.61 -1.96 -13.34
C LEU A 802 6.68 -2.86 -12.72
N SER A 803 6.63 -4.14 -13.04
CA SER A 803 7.62 -5.13 -12.59
C SER A 803 9.01 -4.82 -13.13
N VAL A 804 9.11 -4.41 -14.41
CA VAL A 804 10.39 -4.05 -15.04
C VAL A 804 10.98 -2.79 -14.40
N ILE A 805 10.19 -1.76 -14.11
CA ILE A 805 10.68 -0.54 -13.42
C ILE A 805 11.21 -0.89 -12.02
N ALA A 806 10.49 -1.73 -11.27
CA ALA A 806 10.93 -2.19 -9.95
C ALA A 806 12.21 -3.04 -10.02
N GLN A 807 12.35 -3.91 -11.02
CA GLN A 807 13.59 -4.69 -11.23
C GLN A 807 14.75 -3.81 -11.67
N MET A 808 14.50 -2.79 -12.51
CA MET A 808 15.51 -1.81 -12.90
C MET A 808 16.04 -1.04 -11.70
N GLU A 809 15.20 -0.66 -10.74
CA GLU A 809 15.62 -0.04 -9.49
C GLU A 809 16.61 -0.93 -8.72
N VAL A 810 16.26 -2.21 -8.54
CA VAL A 810 17.13 -3.16 -7.83
C VAL A 810 18.45 -3.36 -8.58
N LEU A 811 18.40 -3.53 -9.91
CA LEU A 811 19.58 -3.75 -10.74
C LEU A 811 20.50 -2.53 -10.77
N THR A 812 19.96 -1.32 -10.88
CA THR A 812 20.73 -0.07 -10.90
C THR A 812 21.36 0.23 -9.55
N SER A 813 20.66 -0.05 -8.45
CA SER A 813 21.23 0.00 -7.09
C SER A 813 22.40 -0.98 -6.93
N TRP A 814 22.24 -2.21 -7.43
CA TRP A 814 23.31 -3.22 -7.42
C TRP A 814 24.52 -2.80 -8.28
N LEU A 815 24.30 -2.27 -9.48
CA LEU A 815 25.36 -1.76 -10.36
C LEU A 815 26.12 -0.59 -9.73
N THR A 816 25.42 0.30 -9.05
CA THR A 816 26.02 1.43 -8.32
C THR A 816 26.92 0.94 -7.19
N LYS A 817 26.47 -0.06 -6.42
CA LYS A 817 27.27 -0.68 -5.34
C LYS A 817 28.54 -1.35 -5.88
N THR A 818 28.41 -2.10 -6.97
CA THR A 818 29.52 -2.87 -7.59
C THR A 818 30.43 -2.02 -8.48
N LYS A 819 30.06 -0.77 -8.77
CA LYS A 819 30.73 0.12 -9.74
C LYS A 819 30.81 -0.47 -11.15
N LEU A 820 29.89 -1.39 -11.47
CA LEU A 820 29.74 -1.94 -12.81
C LEU A 820 28.89 -0.99 -13.67
N THR A 821 29.22 -0.91 -14.96
CA THR A 821 28.42 -0.16 -15.94
C THR A 821 27.53 -1.14 -16.73
N PRO A 822 26.32 -0.74 -17.16
CA PRO A 822 25.41 -1.60 -17.93
C PRO A 822 26.07 -2.25 -19.15
N ILE A 823 26.90 -1.51 -19.89
CA ILE A 823 27.62 -2.04 -21.06
C ILE A 823 28.62 -3.14 -20.70
N LYS A 824 29.31 -3.01 -19.56
CA LYS A 824 30.21 -4.05 -19.05
C LYS A 824 29.42 -5.28 -18.64
N LEU A 825 28.29 -5.10 -17.95
CA LEU A 825 27.43 -6.23 -17.59
C LEU A 825 26.90 -6.97 -18.83
N SER A 826 26.47 -6.24 -19.86
CA SER A 826 26.04 -6.82 -21.14
C SER A 826 27.16 -7.59 -21.87
N LEU A 827 28.39 -7.07 -21.82
CA LEU A 827 29.59 -7.77 -22.32
C LEU A 827 29.86 -9.05 -21.54
N LEU A 828 29.79 -9.00 -20.21
CA LEU A 828 30.01 -10.16 -19.33
C LEU A 828 28.96 -11.25 -19.53
N LEU A 829 27.71 -10.87 -19.80
CA LEU A 829 26.61 -11.80 -20.12
C LEU A 829 26.67 -12.31 -21.58
N GLY A 830 27.63 -11.85 -22.39
CA GLY A 830 27.76 -12.26 -23.79
C GLY A 830 26.67 -11.73 -24.72
N LYS A 831 25.80 -10.81 -24.25
CA LYS A 831 24.77 -10.16 -25.08
C LYS A 831 25.37 -9.18 -26.08
N THR A 832 26.44 -8.50 -25.69
CA THR A 832 27.25 -7.66 -26.57
C THR A 832 28.58 -8.35 -26.85
N GLN A 833 28.96 -8.50 -28.12
CA GLN A 833 30.26 -9.06 -28.51
C GLN A 833 31.20 -7.97 -29.02
N LEU A 834 32.46 -8.01 -28.57
CA LEU A 834 33.51 -7.15 -29.12
C LEU A 834 34.21 -7.88 -30.29
N PRO A 835 34.36 -7.24 -31.46
CA PRO A 835 35.16 -7.84 -32.53
C PRO A 835 36.64 -7.87 -32.14
N VAL A 836 37.20 -9.07 -32.03
CA VAL A 836 38.64 -9.27 -31.79
C VAL A 836 39.37 -9.38 -33.12
N VAL A 837 40.37 -8.53 -33.32
CA VAL A 837 41.18 -8.49 -34.54
C VAL A 837 42.54 -9.14 -34.27
N PRO A 838 43.08 -9.97 -35.19
CA PRO A 838 44.42 -10.53 -35.04
C PRO A 838 45.47 -9.41 -35.01
N THR A 839 46.33 -9.41 -34.00
CA THR A 839 47.38 -8.40 -33.81
C THR A 839 48.77 -9.03 -33.78
N SER A 840 49.81 -8.22 -34.03
CA SER A 840 51.19 -8.66 -33.83
C SER A 840 51.49 -9.05 -32.38
N GLY A 841 50.77 -8.47 -31.40
CA GLY A 841 50.85 -8.84 -29.99
C GLY A 841 50.38 -10.28 -29.73
N MET A 842 49.25 -10.69 -30.33
CA MET A 842 48.78 -12.09 -30.26
C MET A 842 49.78 -13.07 -30.88
N LEU A 843 50.39 -12.69 -32.02
CA LEU A 843 51.44 -13.49 -32.65
C LEU A 843 52.64 -13.69 -31.71
N THR A 844 53.13 -12.60 -31.09
CA THR A 844 54.25 -12.69 -30.14
C THR A 844 53.89 -13.48 -28.89
N PHE A 845 52.65 -13.38 -28.42
CA PHE A 845 52.15 -14.10 -27.26
C PHE A 845 52.12 -15.62 -27.49
N TYR A 846 51.43 -16.09 -28.54
CA TYR A 846 51.33 -17.52 -28.82
C TYR A 846 52.66 -18.13 -29.27
N LYS A 847 53.46 -17.39 -30.04
CA LYS A 847 54.82 -17.83 -30.39
C LYS A 847 55.72 -17.92 -29.16
N GLY A 848 55.64 -16.96 -28.24
CA GLY A 848 56.37 -16.99 -26.98
C GLY A 848 56.01 -18.19 -26.10
N ILE A 849 54.74 -18.61 -26.08
CA ILE A 849 54.30 -19.84 -25.40
C ILE A 849 54.89 -21.08 -26.10
N SER A 850 54.87 -21.13 -27.43
CA SER A 850 55.46 -22.23 -28.22
C SER A 850 56.97 -22.35 -28.00
N ASP A 851 57.69 -21.23 -28.05
CA ASP A 851 59.15 -21.15 -27.82
C ASP A 851 59.53 -21.52 -26.37
N GLY A 852 58.67 -21.19 -25.40
CA GLY A 852 58.84 -21.56 -23.99
C GLY A 852 58.63 -23.05 -23.69
N LEU A 853 58.03 -23.79 -24.62
CA LEU A 853 57.71 -25.21 -24.49
C LEU A 853 58.90 -26.11 -24.84
N THR A 854 60.00 -25.89 -24.12
CA THR A 854 61.28 -26.61 -24.27
C THR A 854 61.20 -28.06 -23.76
N ASP A 855 62.23 -28.86 -24.09
CA ASP A 855 62.32 -30.27 -23.67
C ASP A 855 62.28 -30.48 -22.15
N ASN A 856 62.63 -29.46 -21.36
CA ASN A 856 62.58 -29.51 -19.88
C ASN A 856 61.17 -29.29 -19.30
N VAL A 857 60.22 -28.83 -20.12
CA VAL A 857 58.82 -28.55 -19.72
C VAL A 857 57.89 -29.70 -20.15
N ARG A 858 58.29 -30.48 -21.16
CA ARG A 858 57.55 -31.67 -21.64
C ARG A 858 58.05 -32.93 -20.93
N LEU A 859 57.15 -33.86 -20.66
CA LEU A 859 57.53 -35.19 -20.20
C LEU A 859 58.26 -35.94 -21.33
N GLN A 860 59.36 -36.59 -21.00
CA GLN A 860 60.13 -37.43 -21.91
C GLN A 860 60.16 -38.87 -21.40
N GLN A 861 60.29 -39.84 -22.31
CA GLN A 861 60.42 -41.24 -21.94
C GLN A 861 61.66 -41.50 -21.05
N SER A 862 62.71 -40.67 -21.19
CA SER A 862 63.91 -40.70 -20.35
C SER A 862 63.66 -40.35 -18.88
N ASP A 863 62.61 -39.58 -18.55
CA ASP A 863 62.33 -39.12 -17.18
C ASP A 863 61.93 -40.28 -16.25
N PHE A 864 61.37 -41.34 -16.84
CA PHE A 864 60.96 -42.57 -16.16
C PHE A 864 62.06 -43.66 -16.11
N SER A 865 63.25 -43.39 -16.65
CA SER A 865 64.36 -44.35 -16.73
C SER A 865 65.26 -44.36 -15.46
N ARG A 866 64.69 -44.15 -14.27
CA ARG A 866 65.45 -44.16 -13.00
C ARG A 866 65.58 -45.59 -12.46
N GLN A 867 66.71 -45.91 -11.81
CA GLN A 867 67.00 -47.25 -11.29
C GLN A 867 65.92 -47.79 -10.33
N GLU A 868 65.14 -46.92 -9.68
CA GLU A 868 64.10 -47.27 -8.69
C GLU A 868 62.74 -47.65 -9.30
N ILE A 869 62.45 -47.27 -10.56
CA ILE A 869 61.13 -47.40 -11.22
C ILE A 869 61.16 -48.20 -12.53
N ASN A 870 62.33 -48.69 -12.94
CA ASN A 870 62.59 -49.29 -14.27
C ASN A 870 61.93 -50.66 -14.54
N ASN A 871 61.16 -51.20 -13.58
CA ASN A 871 60.57 -52.54 -13.65
C ASN A 871 59.18 -52.57 -14.33
N ILE A 872 58.55 -51.40 -14.51
CA ILE A 872 57.20 -51.24 -15.06
C ILE A 872 57.27 -50.22 -16.20
N ASP A 873 56.56 -50.47 -17.31
CA ASP A 873 56.44 -49.51 -18.42
C ASP A 873 55.46 -48.37 -18.08
N TRP A 874 55.88 -47.51 -17.15
CA TRP A 874 55.10 -46.36 -16.70
C TRP A 874 54.75 -45.40 -17.85
N TRP A 875 55.58 -45.33 -18.89
CA TRP A 875 55.34 -44.48 -20.05
C TRP A 875 54.16 -45.01 -20.89
N GLY A 876 54.15 -46.31 -21.20
CA GLY A 876 53.04 -46.93 -21.91
C GLY A 876 51.72 -46.85 -21.14
N ILE A 877 51.72 -47.25 -19.87
CA ILE A 877 50.50 -47.38 -19.05
C ILE A 877 49.83 -46.03 -18.78
N LEU A 878 50.61 -44.99 -18.51
CA LEU A 878 50.08 -43.67 -18.15
C LEU A 878 49.80 -42.77 -19.36
N SER A 879 50.13 -43.22 -20.58
CA SER A 879 49.87 -42.48 -21.83
C SER A 879 48.71 -43.02 -22.68
N ASP A 880 48.00 -44.04 -22.20
CA ASP A 880 46.80 -44.60 -22.84
C ASP A 880 45.64 -43.58 -22.94
N GLU A 881 44.55 -43.90 -23.64
CA GLU A 881 43.42 -42.98 -23.88
C GLU A 881 42.86 -42.36 -22.58
N ASN A 882 42.76 -43.15 -21.51
CA ASN A 882 42.37 -42.71 -20.15
C ASN A 882 43.55 -42.31 -19.25
N GLY A 883 44.77 -42.27 -19.82
CA GLY A 883 46.02 -41.95 -19.14
C GLY A 883 46.12 -40.50 -18.66
N VAL A 884 47.24 -40.18 -18.01
CA VAL A 884 47.51 -38.91 -17.33
C VAL A 884 48.20 -37.89 -18.25
N PHE A 885 48.88 -38.33 -19.31
CA PHE A 885 49.56 -37.44 -20.26
C PHE A 885 49.43 -37.94 -21.71
N ASP A 886 49.70 -37.05 -22.68
CA ASP A 886 49.69 -37.34 -24.11
C ASP A 886 51.02 -37.96 -24.56
N LYS A 887 50.96 -39.12 -25.21
CA LYS A 887 52.11 -39.92 -25.65
C LYS A 887 53.00 -39.19 -26.66
N ASP A 888 52.38 -38.42 -27.57
CA ASP A 888 53.07 -37.82 -28.71
C ASP A 888 53.70 -36.46 -28.36
N ASN A 889 53.11 -35.74 -27.40
CA ASN A 889 53.49 -34.36 -27.07
C ASN A 889 54.11 -34.19 -25.67
N GLY A 890 54.02 -35.20 -24.79
CA GLY A 890 54.53 -35.10 -23.40
C GLY A 890 53.78 -34.08 -22.53
N LEU A 891 52.55 -33.72 -22.93
CA LEU A 891 51.68 -32.77 -22.22
C LEU A 891 50.79 -33.51 -21.22
N ILE A 892 50.62 -32.94 -20.04
CA ILE A 892 49.80 -33.55 -18.98
C ILE A 892 48.33 -33.19 -19.20
N LYS A 893 47.45 -34.19 -19.21
CA LYS A 893 46.00 -33.99 -19.32
C LYS A 893 45.47 -33.39 -18.01
N ASP A 894 44.41 -32.59 -18.09
CA ASP A 894 43.86 -31.91 -16.93
C ASP A 894 43.40 -32.90 -15.83
N ILE A 895 43.87 -32.68 -14.60
CA ILE A 895 43.52 -33.50 -13.42
C ILE A 895 42.16 -33.03 -12.89
N SER A 896 41.24 -33.94 -12.54
CA SER A 896 39.94 -33.58 -11.97
C SER A 896 40.11 -32.81 -10.64
N LEU A 897 39.44 -31.66 -10.51
CA LEU A 897 39.45 -30.87 -9.27
C LEU A 897 38.53 -31.52 -8.26
N ILE A 898 39.01 -31.74 -7.03
CA ILE A 898 38.22 -32.25 -5.91
C ILE A 898 38.37 -31.26 -4.75
N TRP A 899 37.25 -30.82 -4.19
CA TRP A 899 37.24 -29.88 -3.08
C TRP A 899 38.01 -30.44 -1.86
N GLY A 900 38.91 -29.63 -1.29
CA GLY A 900 39.67 -29.96 -0.09
C GLY A 900 40.79 -31.00 -0.26
N LYS A 901 41.08 -31.46 -1.50
CA LYS A 901 42.19 -32.36 -1.80
C LYS A 901 43.27 -31.67 -2.61
N THR A 902 44.52 -32.05 -2.39
CA THR A 902 45.64 -31.54 -3.19
C THR A 902 45.69 -32.22 -4.55
N ASP A 903 46.35 -31.56 -5.51
CA ASP A 903 46.61 -32.14 -6.82
C ASP A 903 47.41 -33.45 -6.72
N GLU A 904 48.30 -33.56 -5.72
CA GLU A 904 49.08 -34.76 -5.44
C GLU A 904 48.19 -35.96 -5.06
N GLU A 905 47.22 -35.74 -4.16
CA GLU A 905 46.29 -36.80 -3.73
C GLU A 905 45.36 -37.25 -4.85
N SER A 906 44.86 -36.29 -5.64
CA SER A 906 43.96 -36.58 -6.77
C SER A 906 44.69 -37.31 -7.89
N LEU A 907 45.95 -36.92 -8.16
CA LEU A 907 46.84 -37.58 -9.11
C LEU A 907 47.20 -39.00 -8.64
N ARG A 908 47.57 -39.14 -7.37
CA ARG A 908 47.90 -40.43 -6.75
C ARG A 908 46.73 -41.40 -6.84
N LYS A 909 45.51 -40.95 -6.51
CA LYS A 909 44.30 -41.77 -6.63
C LYS A 909 44.04 -42.18 -8.08
N LYS A 910 44.16 -41.26 -9.04
CA LYS A 910 43.96 -41.56 -10.46
C LYS A 910 44.98 -42.58 -11.00
N ILE A 911 46.23 -42.49 -10.55
CA ILE A 911 47.27 -43.47 -10.87
C ILE A 911 46.96 -44.83 -10.22
N GLU A 912 46.54 -44.84 -8.95
CA GLU A 912 46.11 -46.07 -8.25
C GLU A 912 44.90 -46.73 -8.93
N ASP A 913 43.91 -45.94 -9.39
CA ASP A 913 42.74 -46.43 -10.12
C ASP A 913 43.14 -47.10 -11.46
N ILE A 914 44.03 -46.46 -12.24
CA ILE A 914 44.56 -47.01 -13.51
C ILE A 914 45.37 -48.31 -13.26
N LEU A 915 46.16 -48.34 -12.19
CA LEU A 915 46.94 -49.53 -11.82
C LEU A 915 46.05 -50.69 -11.36
N ASN A 916 44.97 -50.40 -10.63
CA ASN A 916 43.97 -51.38 -10.21
C ASN A 916 43.22 -51.96 -11.41
N GLU A 917 42.85 -51.15 -12.40
CA GLU A 917 42.23 -51.61 -13.65
C GLU A 917 43.15 -52.56 -14.45
N GLN A 918 44.48 -52.34 -14.40
CA GLN A 918 45.46 -53.19 -15.07
C GLN A 918 46.03 -54.33 -14.21
N ASN A 919 45.53 -54.53 -12.97
CA ASN A 919 46.00 -55.53 -11.99
C ASN A 919 47.52 -55.47 -11.68
N ILE A 920 48.10 -54.27 -11.62
CA ILE A 920 49.52 -54.05 -11.32
C ILE A 920 49.64 -53.59 -9.87
N SER A 921 50.49 -54.25 -9.07
CA SER A 921 50.72 -53.91 -7.64
C SER A 921 52.15 -53.39 -7.43
N PRO A 922 52.43 -52.10 -7.72
CA PRO A 922 53.75 -51.50 -7.50
C PRO A 922 54.00 -51.14 -6.02
N ASP A 923 55.27 -50.91 -5.67
CA ASP A 923 55.64 -50.43 -4.33
C ASP A 923 55.19 -48.97 -4.14
N ASN A 924 54.73 -48.62 -2.92
CA ASN A 924 54.27 -47.26 -2.60
C ASN A 924 55.34 -46.17 -2.88
N ASN A 925 56.62 -46.54 -2.78
CA ASN A 925 57.74 -45.66 -3.12
C ASN A 925 57.84 -45.39 -4.64
N GLN A 926 57.51 -46.37 -5.49
CA GLN A 926 57.50 -46.20 -6.95
C GLN A 926 56.37 -45.26 -7.38
N ILE A 927 55.18 -45.40 -6.77
CA ILE A 927 54.06 -44.49 -7.00
C ILE A 927 54.44 -43.06 -6.61
N ASN A 928 55.06 -42.85 -5.44
CA ASN A 928 55.48 -41.52 -5.00
C ASN A 928 56.50 -40.88 -5.96
N ILE A 929 57.47 -41.64 -6.47
CA ILE A 929 58.46 -41.14 -7.44
C ILE A 929 57.78 -40.73 -8.76
N VAL A 930 56.85 -41.54 -9.27
CA VAL A 930 56.10 -41.26 -10.51
C VAL A 930 55.19 -40.04 -10.34
N VAL A 931 54.48 -39.94 -9.22
CA VAL A 931 53.65 -38.78 -8.86
C VAL A 931 54.49 -37.51 -8.86
N GLN A 932 55.67 -37.52 -8.23
CA GLN A 932 56.56 -36.35 -8.17
C GLN A 932 57.11 -35.94 -9.54
N ILE A 933 57.44 -36.89 -10.43
CA ILE A 933 57.88 -36.59 -11.80
C ILE A 933 56.76 -35.88 -12.58
N ILE A 934 55.54 -36.43 -12.53
CA ILE A 934 54.39 -35.86 -13.23
C ILE A 934 54.02 -34.49 -12.63
N LEU A 935 54.08 -34.34 -11.30
CA LEU A 935 53.74 -33.08 -10.63
C LEU A 935 54.76 -31.97 -10.94
N GLN A 936 56.05 -32.30 -11.09
CA GLN A 936 57.08 -31.37 -11.54
C GLN A 936 56.81 -30.88 -12.97
N ALA A 937 56.52 -31.79 -13.89
CA ALA A 937 56.18 -31.44 -15.27
C ALA A 937 54.86 -30.63 -15.35
N LYS A 938 53.86 -30.97 -14.53
CA LYS A 938 52.60 -30.22 -14.44
C LYS A 938 52.86 -28.79 -14.00
N THR A 939 53.60 -28.63 -12.91
CA THR A 939 53.94 -27.32 -12.35
C THR A 939 54.72 -26.48 -13.37
N ALA A 940 55.61 -27.10 -14.15
CA ALA A 940 56.34 -26.42 -15.23
C ALA A 940 55.41 -25.95 -16.36
N GLN A 941 54.49 -26.79 -16.82
CA GLN A 941 53.51 -26.47 -17.87
C GLN A 941 52.52 -25.38 -17.42
N GLU A 942 52.01 -25.48 -16.19
CA GLU A 942 51.10 -24.49 -15.60
C GLU A 942 51.82 -23.15 -15.36
N SER A 943 53.06 -23.17 -14.84
CA SER A 943 53.86 -21.96 -14.61
C SER A 943 54.16 -21.22 -15.91
N LEU A 944 54.43 -21.94 -17.00
CA LEU A 944 54.63 -21.34 -18.32
C LEU A 944 53.40 -20.53 -18.76
N LEU A 945 52.22 -21.16 -18.82
CA LEU A 945 50.99 -20.46 -19.21
C LEU A 945 50.60 -19.37 -18.21
N SER A 946 50.70 -19.65 -16.91
CA SER A 946 50.34 -18.69 -15.87
C SER A 946 51.24 -17.46 -15.91
N SER A 947 52.54 -17.61 -16.19
CA SER A 947 53.46 -16.49 -16.34
C SER A 947 53.17 -15.66 -17.60
N ALA A 948 52.84 -16.30 -18.72
CA ALA A 948 52.49 -15.62 -19.96
C ALA A 948 51.17 -14.85 -19.83
N ILE A 949 50.10 -15.50 -19.33
CA ILE A 949 48.77 -14.90 -19.18
C ILE A 949 48.79 -13.82 -18.09
N ALA A 950 49.45 -14.03 -16.95
CA ALA A 950 49.60 -13.00 -15.93
C ALA A 950 50.38 -11.78 -16.44
N GLY A 951 51.40 -12.00 -17.26
CA GLY A 951 52.20 -10.93 -17.86
C GLY A 951 51.41 -10.05 -18.83
N GLU A 952 50.55 -10.65 -19.66
CA GLU A 952 49.75 -9.91 -20.64
C GLU A 952 48.49 -9.27 -20.06
N TYR A 953 47.75 -10.00 -19.20
CA TYR A 953 46.42 -9.60 -18.75
C TYR A 953 46.36 -9.10 -17.30
N GLY A 954 47.46 -9.18 -16.55
CA GLY A 954 47.55 -8.61 -15.19
C GLY A 954 46.78 -9.40 -14.12
N VAL A 955 46.55 -10.70 -14.33
CA VAL A 955 45.91 -11.60 -13.35
C VAL A 955 46.94 -12.29 -12.45
N SER A 956 46.52 -12.74 -11.25
CA SER A 956 47.38 -13.54 -10.37
C SER A 956 47.77 -14.85 -11.06
N ARG A 957 49.03 -15.28 -10.93
CA ARG A 957 49.50 -16.54 -11.55
C ARG A 957 48.71 -17.75 -11.06
N ASP A 958 48.28 -17.72 -9.80
CA ASP A 958 47.61 -18.86 -9.17
C ASP A 958 46.18 -19.07 -9.67
N ILE A 959 45.51 -18.02 -10.18
CA ILE A 959 44.12 -18.12 -10.65
C ILE A 959 44.02 -18.59 -12.11
N VAL A 960 45.09 -18.45 -12.90
CA VAL A 960 45.09 -18.73 -14.34
C VAL A 960 44.66 -20.17 -14.67
N PRO A 961 45.18 -21.22 -13.99
CA PRO A 961 44.76 -22.59 -14.29
C PRO A 961 43.26 -22.82 -14.04
N LEU A 962 42.71 -22.22 -12.98
CA LEU A 962 41.28 -22.31 -12.67
C LEU A 962 40.44 -21.48 -13.64
N GLN A 963 40.90 -20.30 -14.04
CA GLN A 963 40.25 -19.46 -15.03
C GLN A 963 40.11 -20.17 -16.38
N LEU A 964 41.16 -20.87 -16.82
CA LEU A 964 41.11 -21.65 -18.06
C LEU A 964 40.08 -22.78 -17.99
N ARG A 965 39.97 -23.45 -16.84
CA ARG A 965 38.95 -24.49 -16.61
C ARG A 965 37.54 -23.93 -16.59
N TRP A 966 37.36 -22.76 -16.00
CA TRP A 966 36.08 -22.05 -16.00
C TRP A 966 35.65 -21.62 -17.40
N LEU A 967 36.60 -21.38 -18.30
CA LEU A 967 36.37 -21.12 -19.72
C LEU A 967 35.86 -22.33 -20.51
N GLY A 968 35.85 -23.52 -19.92
CA GLY A 968 35.68 -24.79 -20.64
C GLY A 968 36.94 -25.25 -21.37
N SER A 969 38.11 -24.69 -21.01
CA SER A 969 39.41 -25.06 -21.54
C SER A 969 40.28 -25.64 -20.43
N GLY A 970 41.58 -25.74 -20.66
CA GLY A 970 42.52 -26.36 -19.74
C GLY A 970 43.93 -26.16 -20.24
N VAL A 971 44.91 -26.30 -19.35
CA VAL A 971 46.33 -26.04 -19.66
C VAL A 971 46.78 -26.97 -20.78
N TYR A 972 46.36 -28.22 -20.75
CA TYR A 972 46.57 -29.19 -21.82
C TYR A 972 46.02 -28.70 -23.17
N SER A 973 44.73 -28.32 -23.19
CA SER A 973 44.03 -27.97 -24.44
C SER A 973 44.62 -26.72 -25.11
N VAL A 974 45.03 -25.72 -24.33
CA VAL A 974 45.66 -24.49 -24.84
C VAL A 974 47.05 -24.80 -25.38
N LEU A 975 47.87 -25.56 -24.65
CA LEU A 975 49.21 -25.92 -25.10
C LEU A 975 49.16 -26.78 -26.36
N LYS A 976 48.23 -27.72 -26.43
CA LYS A 976 47.99 -28.53 -27.63
C LYS A 976 47.57 -27.67 -28.83
N LEU A 977 46.63 -26.74 -28.63
CA LEU A 977 46.21 -25.80 -29.67
C LEU A 977 47.38 -24.98 -30.21
N VAL A 978 48.24 -24.48 -29.32
CA VAL A 978 49.45 -23.73 -29.69
C VAL A 978 50.44 -24.58 -30.47
N LEU A 979 50.68 -25.84 -30.05
CA LEU A 979 51.60 -26.74 -30.75
C LEU A 979 51.10 -27.15 -32.13
N ASP A 980 49.82 -27.50 -32.25
CA ASP A 980 49.23 -27.98 -33.51
C ASP A 980 49.10 -26.84 -34.54
N ASN A 981 49.03 -25.58 -34.10
CA ASN A 981 48.69 -24.44 -34.95
C ASN A 981 49.54 -23.19 -34.69
N THR A 982 50.83 -23.33 -34.34
CA THR A 982 51.70 -22.17 -34.04
C THR A 982 51.68 -21.16 -35.21
N PRO A 983 51.19 -19.91 -34.99
CA PRO A 983 51.09 -18.93 -36.07
C PRO A 983 52.46 -18.34 -36.40
N GLU A 984 52.84 -18.32 -37.69
CA GLU A 984 54.07 -17.68 -38.18
C GLU A 984 53.85 -16.22 -38.58
N LYS A 985 52.68 -15.90 -39.14
CA LYS A 985 52.25 -14.53 -39.48
C LYS A 985 50.91 -14.20 -38.83
N VAL A 986 50.60 -12.91 -38.75
CA VAL A 986 49.34 -12.39 -38.19
C VAL A 986 48.12 -12.91 -38.95
N GLU A 987 48.25 -13.14 -40.26
CA GLU A 987 47.21 -13.67 -41.15
C GLU A 987 46.90 -15.16 -40.89
N ASP A 988 47.82 -15.89 -40.25
CA ASP A 988 47.70 -17.33 -39.99
C ASP A 988 46.97 -17.61 -38.66
N ILE A 989 46.59 -16.57 -37.90
CA ILE A 989 45.88 -16.72 -36.63
C ILE A 989 44.46 -17.22 -36.90
N LYS A 990 44.22 -18.50 -36.59
CA LYS A 990 42.91 -19.15 -36.71
C LYS A 990 41.87 -18.52 -35.78
N THR A 991 40.60 -18.66 -36.14
CA THR A 991 39.45 -18.19 -35.35
C THR A 991 39.40 -18.77 -33.94
N GLU A 992 39.96 -19.96 -33.73
CA GLU A 992 40.06 -20.63 -32.41
C GLU A 992 40.90 -19.83 -31.41
N PHE A 993 42.01 -19.22 -31.86
CA PHE A 993 42.83 -18.34 -31.03
C PHE A 993 42.14 -17.02 -30.72
N LEU A 994 41.35 -16.50 -31.67
CA LEU A 994 40.57 -15.28 -31.48
C LEU A 994 39.45 -15.49 -30.46
N ASP A 995 38.73 -16.61 -30.54
CA ASP A 995 37.70 -16.98 -29.56
C ASP A 995 38.31 -17.21 -28.17
N LEU A 996 39.41 -17.96 -28.08
CA LEU A 996 40.14 -18.15 -26.82
C LEU A 996 40.58 -16.82 -26.21
N THR A 997 41.17 -15.93 -27.01
CA THR A 997 41.62 -14.61 -26.54
C THR A 997 40.45 -13.74 -26.09
N TYR A 998 39.36 -13.73 -26.86
CA TYR A 998 38.14 -13.01 -26.52
C TYR A 998 37.59 -13.46 -25.17
N ARG A 999 37.37 -14.77 -25.01
CA ARG A 999 36.83 -15.34 -23.78
C ARG A 999 37.77 -15.10 -22.60
N LEU A 1000 39.09 -15.25 -22.80
CA LEU A 1000 40.09 -14.97 -21.76
C LEU A 1000 40.01 -13.51 -21.29
N LEU A 1001 39.81 -12.56 -22.21
CA LEU A 1001 39.65 -11.15 -21.89
C LEU A 1001 38.35 -10.88 -21.10
N VAL A 1002 37.22 -11.45 -21.52
CA VAL A 1002 35.93 -11.29 -20.81
C VAL A 1002 36.01 -11.87 -19.39
N TYR A 1003 36.54 -13.09 -19.24
CA TYR A 1003 36.64 -13.75 -17.94
C TYR A 1003 37.68 -13.08 -17.03
N THR A 1004 38.76 -12.54 -17.60
CA THR A 1004 39.72 -11.72 -16.85
C THR A 1004 39.05 -10.45 -16.32
N GLN A 1005 38.27 -9.77 -17.16
CA GLN A 1005 37.50 -8.61 -16.73
C GLN A 1005 36.52 -8.98 -15.62
N LEU A 1006 35.85 -10.13 -15.72
CA LEU A 1006 34.93 -10.61 -14.68
C LEU A 1006 35.64 -10.84 -13.35
N ILE A 1007 36.75 -11.59 -13.36
CA ILE A 1007 37.58 -11.84 -12.17
C ILE A 1007 38.04 -10.53 -11.54
N SER A 1008 38.52 -9.59 -12.36
CA SER A 1008 39.00 -8.30 -11.88
C SER A 1008 37.88 -7.38 -11.36
N ALA A 1009 36.69 -7.42 -11.98
CA ALA A 1009 35.59 -6.52 -11.64
C ALA A 1009 34.84 -6.97 -10.39
N LEU A 1010 34.76 -8.28 -10.15
CA LEU A 1010 34.12 -8.86 -8.97
C LEU A 1010 35.11 -9.24 -7.86
N SER A 1011 36.42 -9.00 -8.08
CA SER A 1011 37.51 -9.38 -7.16
C SER A 1011 37.48 -10.87 -6.77
N ILE A 1012 37.26 -11.76 -7.73
CA ILE A 1012 37.11 -13.20 -7.47
C ILE A 1012 38.42 -13.80 -6.96
N GLY A 1013 38.37 -14.40 -5.76
CA GLY A 1013 39.48 -15.14 -5.16
C GLY A 1013 39.65 -16.55 -5.74
N ASN A 1014 40.83 -17.14 -5.50
CA ASN A 1014 41.17 -18.49 -5.95
C ASN A 1014 40.21 -19.55 -5.38
N ASN A 1015 39.87 -19.42 -4.09
CA ASN A 1015 39.02 -20.36 -3.38
C ASN A 1015 37.57 -20.33 -3.85
N LEU A 1016 37.01 -19.14 -4.11
CA LEU A 1016 35.67 -18.98 -4.68
C LEU A 1016 35.57 -19.65 -6.05
N LEU A 1017 36.58 -19.44 -6.92
CA LEU A 1017 36.60 -20.04 -8.24
C LEU A 1017 36.75 -21.58 -8.16
N LEU A 1018 37.57 -22.06 -7.23
CA LEU A 1018 37.68 -23.50 -6.95
C LEU A 1018 36.33 -24.07 -6.52
N LEU A 1019 35.62 -23.40 -5.59
CA LEU A 1019 34.32 -23.83 -5.08
C LEU A 1019 33.29 -23.88 -6.21
N ARG A 1020 33.28 -22.86 -7.07
CA ARG A 1020 32.42 -22.78 -8.24
C ARG A 1020 32.67 -23.91 -9.24
N LEU A 1021 33.92 -24.35 -9.40
CA LEU A 1021 34.29 -25.42 -10.32
C LEU A 1021 34.05 -26.82 -9.75
N THR A 1022 34.23 -27.01 -8.45
CA THR A 1022 34.09 -28.34 -7.82
C THR A 1022 32.67 -28.63 -7.37
N ASN A 1023 31.98 -27.66 -6.75
CA ASN A 1023 30.66 -27.83 -6.15
C ASN A 1023 29.74 -26.64 -6.49
N PRO A 1024 29.29 -26.49 -7.75
CA PRO A 1024 28.41 -25.37 -8.12
C PRO A 1024 27.08 -25.39 -7.36
N GLY A 1025 26.61 -26.56 -6.94
CA GLY A 1025 25.41 -26.70 -6.11
C GLY A 1025 25.51 -25.98 -4.76
N TRP A 1026 26.70 -25.83 -4.17
CA TRP A 1026 26.89 -25.07 -2.92
C TRP A 1026 26.69 -23.56 -3.11
N LEU A 1027 26.82 -23.06 -4.33
CA LEU A 1027 26.46 -21.67 -4.65
C LEU A 1027 24.94 -21.50 -4.88
N GLY A 1028 24.20 -22.60 -5.02
CA GLY A 1028 22.80 -22.60 -5.41
C GLY A 1028 22.58 -22.56 -6.93
N LEU A 1029 23.59 -22.96 -7.71
CA LEU A 1029 23.49 -23.06 -9.17
C LEU A 1029 22.94 -24.44 -9.56
N ASN A 1030 21.87 -24.47 -10.35
CA ASN A 1030 21.33 -25.70 -10.92
C ASN A 1030 22.20 -26.13 -12.11
N ILE A 1031 22.89 -27.25 -11.96
CA ILE A 1031 23.71 -27.82 -13.04
C ILE A 1031 22.85 -28.86 -13.74
N ASP A 1032 22.25 -28.50 -14.88
CA ASP A 1032 21.79 -29.52 -15.81
C ASP A 1032 23.03 -30.10 -16.51
N GLU A 1033 23.28 -31.41 -16.39
CA GLU A 1033 24.44 -32.12 -16.96
C GLU A 1033 24.60 -31.97 -18.50
N THR A 1034 23.68 -31.27 -19.16
CA THR A 1034 23.56 -31.15 -20.62
C THR A 1034 23.71 -29.73 -21.17
N THR A 1035 23.83 -28.70 -20.34
CA THR A 1035 23.98 -27.31 -20.82
C THR A 1035 25.41 -26.80 -20.64
N GLU A 1036 25.99 -26.28 -21.73
CA GLU A 1036 27.20 -25.48 -21.68
C GLU A 1036 27.01 -24.35 -20.64
N ILE A 1037 27.97 -24.21 -19.72
CA ILE A 1037 27.94 -23.23 -18.63
C ILE A 1037 28.02 -21.83 -19.26
N SER A 1038 26.86 -21.23 -19.52
CA SER A 1038 26.75 -19.82 -19.91
C SER A 1038 26.56 -18.97 -18.65
N LEU A 1039 27.29 -17.85 -18.57
CA LEU A 1039 27.22 -16.94 -17.43
C LEU A 1039 25.85 -16.27 -17.37
N SER A 1040 25.08 -16.59 -16.34
CA SER A 1040 23.78 -15.96 -16.09
C SER A 1040 23.92 -14.72 -15.19
N LEU A 1041 22.90 -13.86 -15.19
CA LEU A 1041 22.82 -12.73 -14.26
C LEU A 1041 22.82 -13.21 -12.80
N ASP A 1042 22.18 -14.35 -12.52
CA ASP A 1042 22.15 -14.97 -11.19
C ASP A 1042 23.54 -15.37 -10.72
N GLU A 1043 24.34 -15.97 -11.60
CA GLU A 1043 25.69 -16.40 -11.26
C GLU A 1043 26.59 -15.18 -10.95
N ILE A 1044 26.57 -14.15 -11.80
CA ILE A 1044 27.34 -12.92 -11.58
C ILE A 1044 26.91 -12.25 -10.27
N PHE A 1045 25.60 -12.21 -10.01
CA PHE A 1045 25.05 -11.66 -8.77
C PHE A 1045 25.54 -12.46 -7.55
N LEU A 1046 25.41 -13.78 -7.54
CA LEU A 1046 25.82 -14.64 -6.43
C LEU A 1046 27.32 -14.59 -6.16
N LEU A 1047 28.16 -14.57 -7.20
CA LEU A 1047 29.61 -14.40 -7.06
C LEU A 1047 29.94 -13.08 -6.36
N ASN A 1048 29.25 -11.99 -6.71
CA ASN A 1048 29.38 -10.72 -6.00
C ASN A 1048 28.87 -10.79 -4.55
N ARG A 1049 27.76 -11.50 -4.29
CA ARG A 1049 27.22 -11.66 -2.93
C ARG A 1049 28.18 -12.41 -2.01
N TYR A 1050 28.94 -13.37 -2.53
CA TYR A 1050 30.02 -14.04 -1.79
C TYR A 1050 31.12 -13.06 -1.40
N GLN A 1051 31.55 -12.21 -2.33
CA GLN A 1051 32.53 -11.17 -2.04
C GLN A 1051 32.03 -10.19 -0.98
N ASP A 1052 30.76 -9.76 -1.09
CA ASP A 1052 30.10 -8.97 -0.05
C ASP A 1052 30.03 -9.69 1.30
N LEU A 1053 29.96 -11.03 1.32
CA LEU A 1053 29.95 -11.82 2.56
C LEU A 1053 31.34 -11.80 3.19
N LEU A 1054 32.39 -11.98 2.38
CA LEU A 1054 33.78 -11.91 2.84
C LEU A 1054 34.13 -10.54 3.41
N GLU A 1055 33.70 -9.46 2.77
CA GLU A 1055 34.01 -8.08 3.22
C GLU A 1055 33.29 -7.71 4.51
N ASN A 1056 32.09 -8.26 4.75
CA ASN A 1056 31.32 -7.99 5.97
C ASN A 1056 31.59 -8.98 7.10
N ALA A 1057 32.13 -10.17 6.80
CA ALA A 1057 32.49 -11.15 7.80
C ALA A 1057 33.69 -10.67 8.62
N LYS A 1058 33.63 -10.82 9.94
CA LYS A 1058 34.77 -10.55 10.84
C LYS A 1058 35.82 -11.67 10.84
N GLN A 1059 35.52 -12.78 10.18
CA GLN A 1059 36.31 -14.02 10.17
C GLN A 1059 37.08 -14.18 8.84
N ASN A 1060 38.06 -15.08 8.83
CA ASN A 1060 38.79 -15.41 7.61
C ASN A 1060 37.95 -16.24 6.62
N GLU A 1061 38.36 -16.24 5.35
CA GLU A 1061 37.72 -17.03 4.29
C GLU A 1061 37.69 -18.54 4.63
N ASP A 1062 38.71 -19.05 5.34
CA ASP A 1062 38.77 -20.46 5.75
C ASP A 1062 37.59 -20.86 6.64
N LYS A 1063 37.12 -19.98 7.55
CA LYS A 1063 35.97 -20.25 8.41
C LYS A 1063 34.67 -20.38 7.61
N ILE A 1064 34.52 -19.59 6.55
CA ILE A 1064 33.37 -19.69 5.65
C ILE A 1064 33.41 -21.02 4.88
N GLN A 1065 34.59 -21.47 4.47
CA GLN A 1065 34.76 -22.77 3.82
C GLN A 1065 34.50 -23.94 4.78
N GLU A 1066 35.02 -23.86 6.01
CA GLU A 1066 34.72 -24.81 7.08
C GLU A 1066 33.21 -24.92 7.28
N TYR A 1067 32.50 -23.79 7.31
CA TYR A 1067 31.04 -23.78 7.37
C TYR A 1067 30.39 -24.52 6.19
N PHE A 1068 30.76 -24.20 4.94
CA PHE A 1068 30.20 -24.88 3.76
C PHE A 1068 30.43 -26.40 3.81
N THR A 1069 31.63 -26.83 4.20
CA THR A 1069 31.94 -28.27 4.31
C THR A 1069 31.13 -28.94 5.43
N PHE A 1070 30.93 -28.27 6.56
CA PHE A 1070 30.14 -28.78 7.67
C PHE A 1070 28.65 -28.85 7.32
N ALA A 1071 28.09 -27.78 6.76
CA ALA A 1071 26.69 -27.66 6.38
C ALA A 1071 26.28 -28.64 5.26
N ASN A 1072 27.21 -29.05 4.40
CA ASN A 1072 26.94 -29.99 3.31
C ASN A 1072 27.36 -31.45 3.62
N SER A 1073 27.77 -31.76 4.84
CA SER A 1073 28.10 -33.14 5.23
C SER A 1073 26.83 -34.02 5.31
N GLU A 1074 26.88 -35.22 4.70
CA GLU A 1074 25.72 -36.12 4.48
C GLU A 1074 25.49 -37.19 5.55
N THR A 1075 26.38 -37.32 6.52
CA THR A 1075 26.29 -38.37 7.55
C THR A 1075 25.82 -37.75 8.85
N LEU A 1076 24.73 -38.23 9.47
CA LEU A 1076 24.50 -38.33 10.93
C LEU A 1076 23.14 -38.99 11.24
N SER A 1077 22.94 -39.47 12.48
CA SER A 1077 21.71 -40.12 12.95
C SER A 1077 20.67 -39.10 13.47
N LYS A 1078 19.37 -39.44 13.46
CA LYS A 1078 18.25 -38.53 13.82
C LYS A 1078 18.38 -37.74 15.14
N THR A 1079 19.11 -38.25 16.13
CA THR A 1079 19.30 -37.57 17.44
C THR A 1079 20.47 -36.60 17.44
N GLU A 1080 21.42 -36.77 16.52
CA GLU A 1080 22.56 -35.88 16.33
C GLU A 1080 22.26 -34.76 15.31
N GLU A 1081 21.15 -34.88 14.57
CA GLU A 1081 20.67 -33.89 13.58
C GLU A 1081 20.28 -32.56 14.25
N ASP A 1082 19.50 -32.56 15.34
CA ASP A 1082 19.06 -31.30 15.99
C ASP A 1082 20.24 -30.53 16.63
N ASP A 1083 21.16 -31.25 17.29
CA ASP A 1083 22.39 -30.66 17.85
C ASP A 1083 23.33 -30.13 16.75
N THR A 1084 23.35 -30.75 15.57
CA THR A 1084 24.17 -30.26 14.44
C THR A 1084 23.53 -29.09 13.71
N HIS A 1085 22.20 -29.02 13.63
CA HIS A 1085 21.51 -27.85 13.06
C HIS A 1085 21.78 -26.58 13.89
N TYR A 1086 21.69 -26.67 15.22
CA TYR A 1086 22.00 -25.54 16.08
C TYR A 1086 23.48 -25.14 16.02
N LYS A 1087 24.39 -26.12 15.95
CA LYS A 1087 25.82 -25.83 15.72
C LYS A 1087 26.08 -25.14 14.37
N CYS A 1088 25.34 -25.48 13.32
CA CYS A 1088 25.42 -24.75 12.04
C CYS A 1088 25.00 -23.28 12.23
N ALA A 1089 23.92 -23.03 12.98
CA ALA A 1089 23.48 -21.68 13.29
C ALA A 1089 24.52 -20.90 14.11
N GLN A 1090 25.18 -21.53 15.08
CA GLN A 1090 26.29 -20.93 15.84
C GLN A 1090 27.49 -20.54 14.97
N LEU A 1091 27.90 -21.43 14.07
CA LEU A 1091 29.00 -21.14 13.14
C LEU A 1091 28.65 -19.99 12.19
N LEU A 1092 27.41 -19.96 11.68
CA LEU A 1092 26.96 -18.87 10.83
C LEU A 1092 26.79 -17.54 11.60
N ALA A 1093 26.33 -17.60 12.84
CA ALA A 1093 26.23 -16.45 13.75
C ALA A 1093 27.60 -15.81 13.99
N GLU A 1094 28.66 -16.61 14.15
CA GLU A 1094 30.03 -16.12 14.29
C GLU A 1094 30.55 -15.43 13.02
N ILE A 1095 30.13 -15.88 11.83
CA ILE A 1095 30.49 -15.28 10.55
C ILE A 1095 29.74 -13.95 10.32
N LEU A 1096 28.43 -13.94 10.60
CA LEU A 1096 27.55 -12.79 10.34
C LEU A 1096 27.52 -11.76 11.48
N ASP A 1097 28.06 -12.07 12.66
CA ASP A 1097 27.94 -11.26 13.89
C ASP A 1097 26.47 -11.04 14.28
N TRP A 1098 25.73 -12.15 14.41
CA TRP A 1098 24.30 -12.13 14.72
C TRP A 1098 23.91 -13.20 15.74
N ASP A 1099 22.64 -13.26 16.12
CA ASP A 1099 22.15 -14.18 17.14
C ASP A 1099 21.91 -15.60 16.55
N PRO A 1100 22.47 -16.67 17.15
CA PRO A 1100 22.29 -18.04 16.67
C PRO A 1100 20.84 -18.53 16.77
N ASP A 1101 20.06 -18.07 17.75
CA ASP A 1101 18.66 -18.45 17.92
C ASP A 1101 17.79 -17.84 16.81
N GLU A 1102 18.05 -16.59 16.43
CA GLU A 1102 17.36 -15.92 15.30
C GLU A 1102 17.67 -16.61 13.96
N ILE A 1103 18.92 -17.03 13.73
CA ILE A 1103 19.32 -17.78 12.51
C ILE A 1103 18.64 -19.14 12.47
N TYR A 1104 18.61 -19.86 13.60
CA TYR A 1104 17.95 -21.16 13.70
C TYR A 1104 16.43 -21.02 13.43
N LEU A 1105 15.79 -20.02 14.04
CA LEU A 1105 14.38 -19.71 13.84
C LEU A 1105 14.08 -19.37 12.37
N ALA A 1106 14.93 -18.58 11.72
CA ALA A 1106 14.81 -18.25 10.30
C ALA A 1106 14.82 -19.52 9.44
N CYS A 1107 15.80 -20.40 9.67
CA CYS A 1107 15.94 -21.64 8.90
C CYS A 1107 14.76 -22.60 9.13
N GLU A 1108 14.23 -22.67 10.35
CA GLU A 1108 13.08 -23.51 10.69
C GLU A 1108 11.79 -22.99 10.05
N LYS A 1109 11.46 -21.70 10.23
CA LYS A 1109 10.20 -21.10 9.75
C LYS A 1109 10.14 -21.00 8.22
N ALA A 1110 11.29 -20.88 7.57
CA ALA A 1110 11.38 -20.81 6.11
C ALA A 1110 11.30 -22.17 5.41
N GLY A 1111 11.19 -23.27 6.16
CA GLY A 1111 10.99 -24.61 5.59
C GLY A 1111 12.18 -25.14 4.79
N LEU A 1112 13.41 -24.76 5.16
CA LEU A 1112 14.62 -25.31 4.53
C LEU A 1112 14.72 -26.82 4.80
N GLU A 1113 15.09 -27.62 3.79
CA GLU A 1113 15.03 -29.10 3.81
C GLU A 1113 15.72 -29.76 5.02
N LYS A 1114 16.75 -29.11 5.59
CA LYS A 1114 17.50 -29.58 6.77
C LYS A 1114 17.60 -28.53 7.89
N LYS A 1115 16.68 -27.56 7.96
CA LYS A 1115 16.72 -26.43 8.92
C LYS A 1115 18.09 -25.73 9.03
N ARG A 1116 18.87 -25.72 7.95
CA ARG A 1116 20.22 -25.12 7.88
C ARG A 1116 20.45 -24.55 6.49
N ALA A 1117 21.20 -23.46 6.41
CA ALA A 1117 21.62 -22.90 5.12
C ALA A 1117 22.77 -23.73 4.53
N MET A 1118 22.52 -24.34 3.37
CA MET A 1118 23.51 -25.18 2.66
C MET A 1118 24.06 -24.50 1.43
N THR A 1119 23.32 -23.52 0.89
CA THR A 1119 23.68 -22.79 -0.33
C THR A 1119 24.02 -21.33 -0.03
N LEU A 1120 24.85 -20.72 -0.87
CA LEU A 1120 25.13 -19.28 -0.79
C LEU A 1120 23.87 -18.43 -0.95
N SER A 1121 22.91 -18.83 -1.78
CA SER A 1121 21.63 -18.15 -1.92
C SER A 1121 20.84 -18.08 -0.60
N GLN A 1122 20.85 -19.17 0.18
CA GLN A 1122 20.22 -19.21 1.51
C GLN A 1122 20.97 -18.34 2.52
N ILE A 1123 22.31 -18.34 2.48
CA ILE A 1123 23.13 -17.46 3.34
C ILE A 1123 22.91 -15.98 3.01
N ASP A 1124 22.82 -15.63 1.73
CA ASP A 1124 22.49 -14.26 1.29
C ASP A 1124 21.11 -13.83 1.82
N TRP A 1125 20.12 -14.73 1.74
CA TRP A 1125 18.79 -14.48 2.29
C TRP A 1125 18.83 -14.23 3.81
N ILE A 1126 19.55 -15.05 4.58
CA ILE A 1126 19.75 -14.82 6.03
C ILE A 1126 20.45 -13.49 6.30
N ARG A 1127 21.46 -13.13 5.50
CA ARG A 1127 22.13 -11.83 5.58
C ARG A 1127 21.16 -10.67 5.31
N ARG A 1128 20.25 -10.81 4.34
CA ARG A 1128 19.19 -9.79 4.10
C ARG A 1128 18.26 -9.67 5.29
N LEU A 1129 17.85 -10.79 5.91
CA LEU A 1129 17.05 -10.77 7.13
C LEU A 1129 17.78 -10.08 8.28
N GLN A 1130 19.07 -10.36 8.46
CA GLN A 1130 19.91 -9.67 9.45
C GLN A 1130 19.93 -8.16 9.19
N GLN A 1131 20.19 -7.74 7.94
CA GLN A 1131 20.22 -6.31 7.58
C GLN A 1131 18.88 -5.62 7.86
N LEU A 1132 17.76 -6.28 7.55
CA LEU A 1132 16.43 -5.78 7.88
C LEU A 1132 16.18 -5.73 9.39
N SER A 1133 16.59 -6.76 10.11
CA SER A 1133 16.47 -6.85 11.57
C SER A 1133 17.23 -5.71 12.24
N VAL A 1134 18.47 -5.44 11.82
CA VAL A 1134 19.27 -4.31 12.33
C VAL A 1134 18.65 -2.97 11.95
N LYS A 1135 18.12 -2.81 10.73
CA LYS A 1135 17.50 -1.55 10.29
C LYS A 1135 16.19 -1.23 11.01
N THR A 1136 15.37 -2.26 11.26
CA THR A 1136 14.01 -2.10 11.81
C THR A 1136 13.94 -2.36 13.33
N ASN A 1137 14.95 -3.01 13.90
CA ASN A 1137 14.98 -3.62 15.24
C ASN A 1137 13.87 -4.65 15.48
N LEU A 1138 13.41 -5.30 14.40
CA LEU A 1138 12.49 -6.42 14.48
C LEU A 1138 13.27 -7.74 14.55
N SER A 1139 12.80 -8.68 15.36
CA SER A 1139 13.25 -10.07 15.30
C SER A 1139 12.77 -10.75 14.02
N VAL A 1140 13.28 -11.95 13.74
CA VAL A 1140 12.97 -12.71 12.53
C VAL A 1140 11.48 -13.03 12.43
N GLU A 1141 10.82 -13.38 13.54
CA GLU A 1141 9.42 -13.81 13.50
C GLU A 1141 8.46 -12.71 13.01
N PRO A 1142 8.48 -11.47 13.55
CA PRO A 1142 7.75 -10.34 12.97
C PRO A 1142 8.13 -10.01 11.53
N LEU A 1143 9.40 -10.15 11.13
CA LEU A 1143 9.84 -9.88 9.75
C LEU A 1143 9.28 -10.91 8.76
N LEU A 1144 9.35 -12.21 9.11
CA LEU A 1144 8.73 -13.26 8.33
C LEU A 1144 7.20 -13.11 8.30
N GLY A 1145 6.60 -12.73 9.44
CA GLY A 1145 5.18 -12.38 9.52
C GLY A 1145 4.81 -11.27 8.54
N ALA A 1146 5.60 -10.20 8.49
CA ALA A 1146 5.43 -9.10 7.54
C ALA A 1146 5.57 -9.55 6.08
N GLY A 1147 6.52 -10.44 5.77
CA GLY A 1147 6.72 -10.99 4.42
C GLY A 1147 5.59 -11.91 3.92
N VAL A 1148 4.78 -12.45 4.84
CA VAL A 1148 3.61 -13.29 4.53
C VAL A 1148 2.33 -12.46 4.42
N LEU A 1149 2.31 -11.23 4.92
CA LEU A 1149 1.15 -10.35 4.83
C LEU A 1149 0.73 -10.14 3.37
N ASN A 1150 -0.56 -10.32 3.12
CA ASN A 1150 -1.18 -10.05 1.85
C ASN A 1150 -2.51 -9.31 2.06
N VAL A 1151 -3.12 -8.83 0.97
CA VAL A 1151 -4.39 -8.09 1.01
C VAL A 1151 -5.51 -8.89 1.68
N ASN A 1152 -5.46 -10.23 1.63
CA ASN A 1152 -6.47 -11.10 2.20
C ASN A 1152 -6.17 -11.55 3.64
N SER A 1153 -5.01 -11.22 4.21
CA SER A 1153 -4.64 -11.58 5.58
C SER A 1153 -5.66 -11.09 6.61
N ASP A 1154 -5.72 -11.79 7.73
CA ASP A 1154 -6.65 -11.49 8.82
C ASP A 1154 -6.19 -10.28 9.64
N PHE A 1155 -7.13 -9.62 10.31
CA PHE A 1155 -6.87 -8.45 11.14
C PHE A 1155 -5.83 -8.74 12.24
N GLU A 1156 -5.89 -9.93 12.85
CA GLU A 1156 -4.96 -10.36 13.90
C GLU A 1156 -3.50 -10.45 13.40
N ALA A 1157 -3.30 -10.88 12.15
CA ALA A 1157 -1.96 -10.96 11.55
C ALA A 1157 -1.35 -9.55 11.37
N PHE A 1158 -2.15 -8.60 10.88
CA PHE A 1158 -1.72 -7.20 10.81
C PHE A 1158 -1.49 -6.61 12.20
N GLN A 1159 -2.34 -6.93 13.18
CA GLN A 1159 -2.20 -6.43 14.55
C GLN A 1159 -0.89 -6.91 15.19
N SER A 1160 -0.57 -8.20 15.07
CA SER A 1160 0.67 -8.77 15.60
C SER A 1160 1.92 -8.05 15.04
N VAL A 1161 1.97 -7.85 13.72
CA VAL A 1161 3.09 -7.13 13.08
C VAL A 1161 3.10 -5.65 13.47
N GLY A 1162 1.94 -4.98 13.52
CA GLY A 1162 1.84 -3.58 13.91
C GLY A 1162 2.27 -3.32 15.36
N GLU A 1163 1.90 -4.20 16.29
CA GLU A 1163 2.33 -4.14 17.68
C GLU A 1163 3.85 -4.36 17.80
N ALA A 1164 4.40 -5.34 17.07
CA ALA A 1164 5.85 -5.59 17.05
C ALA A 1164 6.64 -4.39 16.50
N VAL A 1165 6.19 -3.79 15.40
CA VAL A 1165 6.79 -2.57 14.81
C VAL A 1165 6.77 -1.41 15.80
N MET A 1166 5.64 -1.18 16.47
CA MET A 1166 5.54 -0.10 17.47
C MET A 1166 6.34 -0.39 18.73
N ALA A 1167 6.47 -1.64 19.14
CA ALA A 1167 7.32 -2.04 20.26
C ALA A 1167 8.80 -1.78 19.95
N ALA A 1168 9.26 -2.16 18.74
CA ALA A 1168 10.61 -1.88 18.26
C ALA A 1168 10.90 -0.37 18.20
N LEU A 1169 9.92 0.45 17.79
CA LEU A 1169 10.05 1.91 17.80
C LEU A 1169 10.16 2.47 19.22
N LYS A 1170 9.33 1.99 20.16
CA LYS A 1170 9.32 2.45 21.56
C LYS A 1170 10.57 2.07 22.32
N ALA A 1171 11.15 0.90 22.05
CA ALA A 1171 12.38 0.45 22.69
C ALA A 1171 13.53 1.45 22.47
N GLN A 1172 13.55 2.11 21.30
CA GLN A 1172 14.60 3.06 20.96
C GLN A 1172 14.50 4.42 21.67
N GLY A 1173 13.30 4.96 21.92
CA GLY A 1173 13.07 6.20 22.70
C GLY A 1173 13.95 7.42 22.36
N ASP A 1174 13.87 8.51 23.14
CA ASP A 1174 14.72 9.71 22.97
C ASP A 1174 16.19 9.50 23.42
N ASN A 1175 16.49 8.34 24.01
CA ASN A 1175 17.83 7.95 24.42
C ASN A 1175 18.10 6.59 23.79
N GLU A 1176 19.17 6.49 22.99
CA GLU A 1176 19.73 5.26 22.43
C GLU A 1176 19.81 4.13 23.49
N ASN A 1177 18.71 3.41 23.69
CA ASN A 1177 18.65 2.16 24.42
C ASN A 1177 18.36 1.08 23.38
N VAL A 1178 19.31 0.17 23.26
CA VAL A 1178 19.34 -0.97 22.32
C VAL A 1178 18.19 -1.93 22.63
#